data_AF-A0A8H7XP02-F1
#
_entry.id   AF-A0A8H7XP02-F1
#
_cell.length_a   1.000
_cell.length_b   1.000
_cell.length_c   1.000
_cell.angle_alpha   90.00
_cell.angle_beta   90.00
_cell.angle_gamma   90.00
#
_symmetry.space_group_name_H-M   'P 1'
#
loop_
_entity.id
_entity.type
_entity.pdbx_description
1 polymer ?
#
loop_
_entity_poly.entity_id
_entity_poly.type
_entity_poly.pdbx_seq_one_letter_code
_entity_poly.pdbx_strand_id
1 'polypeptide(L)'
;MPFSPPFPPHDPTDKNGYETVIKRWPIILTGVVDTVHNACHRLTVQLSEIGDEDAEKKKVLQEKTTEGTAIIEKLSKLKYEMARDRVLVEIPQDGEASADLYNTELEALKQDNRNTWFTAPWLFAECYLYRLLRSFFVQTQHWKTYDPFEDQKLKTFKHSGKAIFQIAKTIHELGSDVEGVKSDPEKLKILFNEMIQMCLWGNATDLSLLTQMTEADIQNLQTVGKDARIARQQFILKDDEEAVWSYIETLKDAQVDFVLDNSGFELFTDLVFADFLVSYTPYVSKVVFHPKLIPWFVSDVTPPDFKATLSILSDVTFFPEEVVNSPDVNTDYLKEMVGRWKKYVDEGVFALSVPLDTPLGGDAGSEVGEFWTTPRPYWDMKTEAPVTFSQLAESGLVIFKGDLNYRKLTGDIKWPAWTPFEEAIGPLAGSFPILSLRTNKADVVVGVEREVADRLDARGEKWRVDGRFAYAATTAPPSPKPPATTKHHQVLILGGGVTGVIAARTLHERGIDDFVIVEARNELGGRMQTATFANRTIEQGPNWIQGTQEGNGPANPIFTLAKKHGVKTQFNDWFGSVSTFDATGAVDFLDVFDQSGDDFDNLTVVAGARVDQNLVDLSARTGYGLLKANAKNAHASASEYYQFDWEYAQTPEQSSLIASSWGNNFTYDTDQGGFSDDNQMSIDQRGFKTLIQQEANEFLKPQQMLLNSTVKSISYSKSGVTVTLVNGQTLTGDYALCTFSLGVLQHDDVSFKPALPDFKQEAIQSMVMATYTKIFLQFPKKFWFDTEMAIFADSERGRYPVWQSLDHKNFLPGSGILFVTVTGDYSVRIEALPDKQVKEEVMGVVRSMFPNVTVPEPLDFFFPRWHSNPLFRGSYSNWPPAFASQHLDNLRANVGRLYFAGEATSRKYFGFLHGAYFEGLDIATIMANCIKEGSCADMEHFANINNILPFENN
;
A
#
# COMPACT_ATOMS: atom_id res chain seq x y z
N MET A 1 13.85 -7.06 36.80
CA MET A 1 14.87 -7.81 36.04
C MET A 1 14.98 -7.14 34.68
N PRO A 2 16.19 -7.04 34.10
CA PRO A 2 16.36 -6.51 32.73
C PRO A 2 15.49 -7.32 31.76
N PHE A 3 14.91 -6.65 30.77
CA PHE A 3 14.15 -7.34 29.73
C PHE A 3 15.10 -8.24 28.93
N SER A 4 14.75 -9.52 28.79
CA SER A 4 15.55 -10.48 28.05
C SER A 4 14.77 -10.92 26.81
N PRO A 5 15.21 -10.55 25.60
CA PRO A 5 14.51 -10.91 24.38
C PRO A 5 14.64 -12.42 24.10
N PRO A 6 13.66 -13.05 23.43
CA PRO A 6 13.65 -14.48 23.13
C PRO A 6 14.61 -14.89 22.00
N PHE A 7 15.17 -13.93 21.26
CA PHE A 7 16.10 -14.17 20.15
C PHE A 7 17.43 -13.44 20.40
N PRO A 8 18.55 -13.92 19.81
CA PRO A 8 19.86 -13.27 19.98
C PRO A 8 19.92 -11.92 19.24
N PRO A 9 20.82 -11.01 19.66
CA PRO A 9 21.10 -9.79 18.93
C PRO A 9 21.74 -10.07 17.58
N HIS A 10 21.57 -9.15 16.63
CA HIS A 10 22.37 -9.09 15.43
C HIS A 10 23.84 -8.91 15.76
N ASP A 11 24.68 -9.59 14.99
CA ASP A 11 26.12 -9.55 15.16
C ASP A 11 26.81 -9.30 13.81
N PRO A 12 28.03 -8.75 13.81
CA PRO A 12 28.77 -8.48 12.58
C PRO A 12 29.10 -9.69 11.70
N THR A 13 28.81 -10.93 12.10
CA THR A 13 28.95 -12.09 11.20
C THR A 13 27.71 -12.30 10.33
N ASP A 14 26.59 -11.66 10.67
CA ASP A 14 25.44 -11.54 9.79
C ASP A 14 25.83 -10.83 8.49
N LYS A 15 25.24 -11.22 7.36
CA LYS A 15 25.67 -10.79 6.01
C LYS A 15 25.87 -9.28 5.87
N ASN A 16 24.96 -8.45 6.38
CA ASN A 16 25.05 -6.99 6.24
C ASN A 16 25.83 -6.34 7.38
N GLY A 17 25.80 -6.90 8.60
CA GLY A 17 26.70 -6.52 9.68
C GLY A 17 28.16 -6.67 9.24
N TYR A 18 28.49 -7.79 8.58
CA TYR A 18 29.82 -8.09 8.06
C TYR A 18 30.29 -7.09 7.02
N GLU A 19 29.41 -6.74 6.07
CA GLU A 19 29.71 -5.72 5.07
C GLU A 19 29.92 -4.33 5.71
N THR A 20 29.14 -4.02 6.74
CA THR A 20 29.26 -2.75 7.49
C THR A 20 30.61 -2.64 8.17
N VAL A 21 31.04 -3.67 8.90
CA VAL A 21 32.32 -3.66 9.63
C VAL A 21 33.53 -3.66 8.69
N ILE A 22 33.50 -4.45 7.62
CA ILE A 22 34.67 -4.62 6.74
C ILE A 22 34.79 -3.51 5.69
N LYS A 23 33.67 -2.91 5.28
CA LYS A 23 33.68 -1.87 4.24
C LYS A 23 33.29 -0.51 4.78
N ARG A 24 32.10 -0.38 5.39
CA ARG A 24 31.52 0.94 5.72
C ARG A 24 32.30 1.66 6.82
N TRP A 25 32.58 1.02 7.96
CA TRP A 25 33.31 1.68 9.05
C TRP A 25 34.73 2.12 8.66
N PRO A 26 35.54 1.30 7.93
CA PRO A 26 36.82 1.76 7.40
C PRO A 26 36.71 2.95 6.45
N ILE A 27 35.66 3.03 5.63
CA ILE A 27 35.40 4.18 4.75
C ILE A 27 35.11 5.43 5.60
N ILE A 28 34.26 5.31 6.62
CA ILE A 28 33.95 6.42 7.55
C ILE A 28 35.22 6.92 8.24
N LEU A 29 36.02 6.02 8.81
CA LEU A 29 37.28 6.39 9.45
C LEU A 29 38.27 7.05 8.47
N THR A 30 38.29 6.61 7.21
CA THR A 30 39.11 7.24 6.18
C THR A 30 38.64 8.67 5.90
N GLY A 31 37.32 8.88 5.81
CA GLY A 31 36.74 10.22 5.66
C GLY A 31 37.12 11.15 6.82
N VAL A 32 37.07 10.66 8.07
CA VAL A 32 37.53 11.43 9.24
C VAL A 32 39.02 11.77 9.12
N VAL A 33 39.86 10.81 8.76
CA VAL A 33 41.30 11.04 8.55
C VAL A 33 41.53 12.12 7.51
N ASP A 34 40.84 12.05 6.37
CA ASP A 34 40.95 13.03 5.28
C ASP A 34 40.52 14.42 5.74
N THR A 35 39.41 14.52 6.49
CA THR A 35 38.92 15.80 7.03
C THR A 35 39.92 16.43 8.00
N VAL A 36 40.44 15.66 8.97
CA VAL A 36 41.45 16.15 9.91
C VAL A 36 42.76 16.50 9.19
N HIS A 37 43.18 15.69 8.22
CA HIS A 37 44.37 15.96 7.40
C HIS A 37 44.23 17.28 6.63
N ASN A 38 43.09 17.51 5.97
CA ASN A 38 42.82 18.75 5.24
C ASN A 38 42.81 19.96 6.16
N ALA A 39 42.24 19.83 7.37
CA ALA A 39 42.30 20.88 8.39
C ALA A 39 43.74 21.15 8.84
N CYS A 40 44.55 20.12 9.12
CA CYS A 40 45.98 20.26 9.42
C CYS A 40 46.76 20.91 8.28
N HIS A 41 46.46 20.58 7.04
CA HIS A 41 47.09 21.20 5.87
C HIS A 41 46.79 22.71 5.81
N ARG A 42 45.53 23.12 6.04
CA ARG A 42 45.16 24.54 6.12
C ARG A 42 45.89 25.26 7.26
N LEU A 43 45.99 24.64 8.43
CA LEU A 43 46.75 25.20 9.57
C LEU A 43 48.23 25.36 9.23
N THR A 44 48.82 24.42 8.48
CA THR A 44 50.22 24.48 8.04
C THR A 44 50.45 25.61 7.03
N VAL A 45 49.51 25.82 6.10
CA VAL A 45 49.55 26.96 5.17
C VAL A 45 49.47 28.28 5.93
N GLN A 46 48.52 28.42 6.86
CA GLN A 46 48.39 29.61 7.72
C GLN A 46 49.66 29.86 8.54
N LEU A 47 50.31 28.81 9.03
CA LEU A 47 51.58 28.91 9.75
C LEU A 47 52.70 29.47 8.87
N SER A 48 52.71 29.16 7.57
CA SER A 48 53.70 29.66 6.61
C SER A 48 53.50 31.13 6.21
N GLU A 49 52.28 31.66 6.39
CA GLU A 49 51.90 33.04 6.06
C GLU A 49 52.12 34.03 7.23
N ILE A 50 52.32 33.52 8.45
CA ILE A 50 52.53 34.35 9.64
C ILE A 50 54.01 34.73 9.78
N GLY A 51 54.29 36.04 9.77
CA GLY A 51 55.62 36.59 10.06
C GLY A 51 56.04 36.39 11.52
N ASP A 52 57.33 36.54 11.81
CA ASP A 52 57.90 36.26 13.14
C ASP A 52 57.44 37.20 14.27
N GLU A 53 56.60 38.19 13.96
CA GLU A 53 56.05 39.17 14.92
C GLU A 53 54.87 38.61 15.77
N ASP A 54 54.28 37.47 15.39
CA ASP A 54 53.10 36.89 16.07
C ASP A 54 53.40 35.47 16.63
N ALA A 55 54.39 35.40 17.52
CA ALA A 55 54.96 34.14 18.04
C ALA A 55 53.95 33.25 18.79
N GLU A 56 52.97 33.85 19.49
CA GLU A 56 51.96 33.09 20.23
C GLU A 56 50.96 32.41 19.28
N LYS A 57 50.50 33.12 18.24
CA LYS A 57 49.64 32.54 17.21
C LYS A 57 50.32 31.40 16.45
N LYS A 58 51.61 31.55 16.15
CA LYS A 58 52.46 30.52 15.53
C LYS A 58 52.55 29.27 16.42
N LYS A 59 52.74 29.44 17.72
CA LYS A 59 52.78 28.34 18.71
C LYS A 59 51.44 27.59 18.77
N VAL A 60 50.32 28.30 18.89
CA VAL A 60 48.98 27.68 18.93
C VAL A 60 48.68 26.88 17.66
N LEU A 61 49.00 27.41 16.48
CA LEU A 61 48.81 26.69 15.22
C LEU A 61 49.69 25.43 15.12
N GLN A 62 50.93 25.50 15.60
CA GLN A 62 51.85 24.36 15.65
C GLN A 62 51.35 23.26 16.59
N GLU A 63 50.90 23.63 17.79
CA GLU A 63 50.32 22.71 18.77
C GLU A 63 49.06 22.05 18.20
N LYS A 64 48.14 22.83 17.63
CA LYS A 64 46.92 22.32 16.98
C LYS A 64 47.25 21.35 15.83
N THR A 65 48.23 21.65 15.00
CA THR A 65 48.66 20.77 13.89
C THR A 65 49.27 19.46 14.43
N THR A 66 50.02 19.52 15.52
CA THR A 66 50.62 18.35 16.18
C THR A 66 49.54 17.45 16.77
N GLU A 67 48.56 18.02 17.47
CA GLU A 67 47.40 17.28 17.99
C GLU A 67 46.61 16.59 16.88
N GLY A 68 46.32 17.31 15.77
CA GLY A 68 45.59 16.75 14.63
C GLY A 68 46.34 15.59 13.96
N THR A 69 47.67 15.68 13.87
CA THR A 69 48.51 14.57 13.36
C THR A 69 48.43 13.35 14.27
N ALA A 70 48.47 13.54 15.60
CA ALA A 70 48.31 12.44 16.56
C ALA A 70 46.91 11.79 16.50
N ILE A 71 45.85 12.58 16.23
CA ILE A 71 44.51 12.04 15.99
C ILE A 71 44.51 11.14 14.73
N ILE A 72 45.11 11.60 13.62
CA ILE A 72 45.23 10.82 12.38
C ILE A 72 45.95 9.48 12.62
N GLU A 73 47.03 9.48 13.41
CA GLU A 73 47.75 8.26 13.78
C GLU A 73 46.86 7.28 14.56
N LYS A 74 46.11 7.76 15.57
CA LYS A 74 45.17 6.94 16.34
C LYS A 74 44.07 6.35 15.44
N LEU A 75 43.49 7.15 14.55
CA LEU A 75 42.45 6.70 13.60
C LEU A 75 42.98 5.67 12.61
N SER A 76 44.19 5.88 12.10
CA SER A 76 44.84 4.96 11.17
C SER A 76 45.14 3.62 11.85
N LYS A 77 45.57 3.65 13.12
CA LYS A 77 45.76 2.46 13.94
C LYS A 77 44.43 1.73 14.19
N LEU A 78 43.38 2.46 14.60
CA LEU A 78 42.05 1.91 14.83
C LEU A 78 41.50 1.21 13.58
N LYS A 79 41.62 1.84 12.41
CA LYS A 79 41.24 1.24 11.12
C LYS A 79 42.01 -0.04 10.83
N TYR A 80 43.32 -0.07 11.10
CA TYR A 80 44.15 -1.26 10.93
C TYR A 80 43.75 -2.41 11.86
N GLU A 81 43.44 -2.09 13.12
CA GLU A 81 43.02 -3.04 14.16
C GLU A 81 41.65 -3.63 13.84
N MET A 82 40.70 -2.79 13.44
CA MET A 82 39.36 -3.19 12.99
C MET A 82 39.40 -4.15 11.80
N ALA A 83 40.22 -3.85 10.78
CA ALA A 83 40.37 -4.70 9.60
C ALA A 83 40.99 -6.08 9.87
N ARG A 84 41.55 -6.29 11.07
CA ARG A 84 42.16 -7.56 11.52
C ARG A 84 41.41 -8.19 12.69
N ASP A 85 40.19 -7.74 12.93
CA ASP A 85 39.33 -8.23 14.01
C ASP A 85 40.06 -8.30 15.36
N ARG A 86 40.79 -7.23 15.69
CA ARG A 86 41.46 -7.13 17.00
C ARG A 86 40.43 -6.95 18.11
N VAL A 87 40.85 -7.27 19.34
CA VAL A 87 40.06 -6.99 20.54
C VAL A 87 39.78 -5.48 20.66
N LEU A 88 38.56 -5.15 21.06
CA LEU A 88 38.17 -3.79 21.44
C LEU A 88 38.98 -3.39 22.68
N VAL A 89 39.40 -2.12 22.73
CA VAL A 89 40.21 -1.56 23.82
C VAL A 89 39.33 -0.83 24.82
N GLU A 90 39.83 -0.50 26.00
CA GLU A 90 39.08 0.37 26.91
C GLU A 90 39.05 1.81 26.38
N ILE A 91 37.91 2.46 26.52
CA ILE A 91 37.77 3.90 26.29
C ILE A 91 38.48 4.61 27.45
N PRO A 92 39.44 5.51 27.19
CA PRO A 92 40.17 6.20 28.24
C PRO A 92 39.23 7.07 29.07
N GLN A 93 39.60 7.30 30.33
CA GLN A 93 38.92 8.26 31.18
C GLN A 93 39.15 9.68 30.64
N ASP A 94 38.17 10.17 29.91
CA ASP A 94 38.27 11.39 29.11
C ASP A 94 37.41 12.55 29.65
N GLY A 95 36.72 12.31 30.77
CA GLY A 95 35.89 13.29 31.46
C GLY A 95 34.49 13.48 30.86
N GLU A 96 34.13 12.75 29.81
CA GLU A 96 32.78 12.71 29.25
C GLU A 96 32.00 11.48 29.72
N ALA A 97 30.68 11.59 29.71
CA ALA A 97 29.78 10.54 30.16
C ALA A 97 29.95 9.20 29.41
N SER A 98 29.40 8.15 30.01
CA SER A 98 29.29 6.79 29.47
C SER A 98 30.61 6.01 29.25
N ALA A 99 31.80 6.58 29.43
CA ALA A 99 33.07 5.83 29.29
C ALA A 99 33.09 4.57 30.19
N ASP A 100 32.71 4.73 31.46
CA ASP A 100 32.61 3.64 32.43
C ASP A 100 31.56 2.59 32.03
N LEU A 101 30.43 3.03 31.46
CA LEU A 101 29.36 2.15 30.99
C LEU A 101 29.86 1.27 29.83
N TYR A 102 30.49 1.86 28.82
CA TYR A 102 31.08 1.11 27.70
C TYR A 102 32.16 0.14 28.17
N ASN A 103 33.04 0.57 29.07
CA ASN A 103 34.12 -0.29 29.60
C ASN A 103 33.57 -1.45 30.44
N THR A 104 32.54 -1.21 31.23
CA THR A 104 31.85 -2.26 32.01
C THR A 104 31.21 -3.30 31.10
N GLU A 105 30.51 -2.85 30.07
CA GLU A 105 29.88 -3.74 29.09
C GLU A 105 30.91 -4.48 28.23
N LEU A 106 32.01 -3.82 27.87
CA LEU A 106 33.13 -4.46 27.18
C LEU A 106 33.77 -5.57 28.02
N GLU A 107 33.97 -5.36 29.32
CA GLU A 107 34.50 -6.40 30.22
C GLU A 107 33.52 -7.57 30.36
N ALA A 108 32.20 -7.30 30.38
CA ALA A 108 31.20 -8.37 30.34
C ALA A 108 31.27 -9.18 29.02
N LEU A 109 31.35 -8.50 27.87
CA LEU A 109 31.50 -9.15 26.56
C LEU A 109 32.79 -9.98 26.47
N LYS A 110 33.86 -9.56 27.12
CA LYS A 110 35.13 -10.28 27.18
C LYS A 110 35.02 -11.58 27.97
N GLN A 111 34.20 -11.64 29.02
CA GLN A 111 33.92 -12.89 29.74
C GLN A 111 33.25 -13.93 28.83
N ASP A 112 32.46 -13.47 27.85
CA ASP A 112 31.77 -14.29 26.86
C ASP A 112 32.57 -14.51 25.56
N ASN A 113 33.82 -14.03 25.46
CA ASN A 113 34.64 -14.03 24.24
C ASN A 113 33.99 -13.30 23.04
N ARG A 114 33.24 -12.23 23.31
CA ARG A 114 32.55 -11.40 22.30
C ARG A 114 33.09 -9.97 22.24
N ASN A 115 34.39 -9.79 22.47
CA ASN A 115 35.03 -8.48 22.61
C ASN A 115 35.93 -8.10 21.43
N THR A 116 35.69 -8.61 20.23
CA THR A 116 36.37 -8.18 18.99
C THR A 116 35.40 -7.42 18.08
N TRP A 117 35.94 -6.74 17.06
CA TRP A 117 35.13 -5.98 16.09
C TRP A 117 34.11 -6.84 15.34
N PHE A 118 34.33 -8.15 15.18
CA PHE A 118 33.43 -9.06 14.47
C PHE A 118 32.51 -9.86 15.40
N THR A 119 32.82 -9.94 16.71
CA THR A 119 32.10 -10.82 17.66
C THR A 119 31.20 -10.05 18.63
N ALA A 120 31.48 -8.77 18.87
CA ALA A 120 30.62 -7.91 19.68
C ALA A 120 29.26 -7.70 18.99
N PRO A 121 28.14 -7.57 19.73
CA PRO A 121 26.84 -7.22 19.16
C PRO A 121 26.93 -6.00 18.24
N TRP A 122 26.23 -6.01 17.10
CA TRP A 122 26.41 -4.99 16.07
C TRP A 122 26.09 -3.58 16.58
N LEU A 123 24.96 -3.41 17.27
CA LEU A 123 24.60 -2.13 17.92
C LEU A 123 25.69 -1.64 18.87
N PHE A 124 26.21 -2.50 19.76
CA PHE A 124 27.26 -2.14 20.70
C PHE A 124 28.53 -1.70 19.97
N ALA A 125 29.02 -2.50 19.03
CA ALA A 125 30.26 -2.24 18.31
C ALA A 125 30.21 -0.93 17.51
N GLU A 126 29.05 -0.63 16.91
CA GLU A 126 28.85 0.62 16.16
C GLU A 126 28.78 1.84 17.09
N CYS A 127 28.02 1.76 18.18
CA CYS A 127 27.98 2.82 19.18
C CYS A 127 29.36 3.06 19.83
N TYR A 128 30.08 1.97 20.14
CA TYR A 128 31.43 1.99 20.69
C TYR A 128 32.41 2.70 19.75
N LEU A 129 32.33 2.47 18.43
CA LEU A 129 33.17 3.14 17.43
C LEU A 129 33.11 4.67 17.56
N TYR A 130 31.90 5.24 17.60
CA TYR A 130 31.73 6.70 17.69
C TYR A 130 32.11 7.24 19.07
N ARG A 131 31.85 6.51 20.16
CA ARG A 131 32.29 6.93 21.50
C ARG A 131 33.82 6.90 21.64
N LEU A 132 34.48 5.88 21.09
CA LEU A 132 35.94 5.80 21.05
C LEU A 132 36.52 6.90 20.16
N LEU A 133 35.91 7.15 19.00
CA LEU A 133 36.28 8.26 18.10
C LEU A 133 36.24 9.59 18.86
N ARG A 134 35.16 9.88 19.59
CA ARG A 134 35.03 11.08 20.42
C ARG A 134 36.16 11.23 21.44
N SER A 135 36.58 10.13 22.05
CA SER A 135 37.68 10.13 23.03
C SER A 135 38.99 10.67 22.43
N PHE A 136 39.23 10.49 21.13
CA PHE A 136 40.45 10.97 20.47
C PHE A 136 40.48 12.49 20.33
N PHE A 137 39.32 13.14 20.22
CA PHE A 137 39.18 14.59 20.11
C PHE A 137 39.12 15.26 21.48
N VAL A 138 38.30 14.73 22.41
CA VAL A 138 38.05 15.40 23.70
C VAL A 138 39.28 15.51 24.59
N GLN A 139 40.24 14.57 24.45
CA GLN A 139 41.50 14.56 25.19
C GLN A 139 42.52 15.60 24.69
N THR A 140 42.21 16.33 23.62
CA THR A 140 43.08 17.37 23.05
C THR A 140 42.68 18.76 23.56
N GLN A 141 43.60 19.73 23.48
CA GLN A 141 43.28 21.11 23.86
C GLN A 141 42.56 21.85 22.72
N HIS A 142 42.98 21.65 21.47
CA HIS A 142 42.55 22.48 20.34
C HIS A 142 41.51 21.83 19.42
N TRP A 143 41.26 20.53 19.57
CA TRP A 143 40.27 19.77 18.77
C TRP A 143 39.09 19.24 19.59
N LYS A 144 39.01 19.53 20.90
CA LYS A 144 37.94 19.04 21.78
C LYS A 144 36.53 19.30 21.26
N THR A 145 36.29 20.46 20.65
CA THR A 145 34.98 20.86 20.11
C THR A 145 34.85 20.64 18.61
N TYR A 146 35.78 19.92 17.98
CA TYR A 146 35.76 19.68 16.55
C TYR A 146 34.80 18.54 16.20
N ASP A 147 33.88 18.79 15.28
CA ASP A 147 33.07 17.75 14.63
C ASP A 147 33.72 17.35 13.30
N PRO A 148 34.27 16.13 13.18
CA PRO A 148 34.89 15.68 11.94
C PRO A 148 33.91 15.42 10.79
N PHE A 149 32.60 15.51 11.04
CA PHE A 149 31.55 15.27 10.05
C PHE A 149 30.84 16.56 9.60
N GLU A 150 31.13 17.70 10.22
CA GLU A 150 30.48 19.00 9.93
C GLU A 150 30.55 19.36 8.43
N ASP A 151 31.73 19.29 7.82
CA ASP A 151 31.92 19.59 6.39
C ASP A 151 31.01 18.73 5.49
N GLN A 152 30.85 17.44 5.84
CA GLN A 152 29.99 16.51 5.09
C GLN A 152 28.50 16.83 5.29
N LYS A 153 28.08 17.13 6.53
CA LYS A 153 26.71 17.54 6.86
C LYS A 153 26.32 18.80 6.09
N LEU A 154 27.15 19.84 6.17
CA LEU A 154 26.93 21.13 5.51
C LEU A 154 26.94 21.00 3.99
N LYS A 155 27.88 20.23 3.41
CA LYS A 155 27.91 19.99 1.96
C LYS A 155 26.62 19.34 1.48
N THR A 156 26.10 18.34 2.19
CA THR A 156 24.85 17.66 1.82
C THR A 156 23.66 18.63 1.93
N PHE A 157 23.61 19.42 3.00
CA PHE A 157 22.55 20.39 3.21
C PHE A 157 22.51 21.48 2.14
N LYS A 158 23.68 21.99 1.73
CA LYS A 158 23.83 23.02 0.69
C LYS A 158 23.18 22.62 -0.64
N HIS A 159 23.23 21.34 -1.02
CA HIS A 159 22.64 20.86 -2.28
C HIS A 159 21.12 20.69 -2.20
N SER A 160 20.51 20.82 -1.02
CA SER A 160 19.06 20.67 -0.83
C SER A 160 18.26 21.96 -1.03
N GLY A 161 18.92 23.06 -1.43
CA GLY A 161 18.32 24.40 -1.53
C GLY A 161 17.04 24.46 -2.35
N LYS A 162 16.98 23.78 -3.51
CA LYS A 162 15.78 23.79 -4.37
C LYS A 162 14.54 23.25 -3.64
N ALA A 163 14.69 22.15 -2.91
CA ALA A 163 13.61 21.56 -2.14
C ALA A 163 13.20 22.45 -0.95
N ILE A 164 14.19 23.01 -0.26
CA ILE A 164 13.97 23.92 0.89
C ILE A 164 13.15 25.15 0.47
N PHE A 165 13.53 25.82 -0.63
CA PHE A 165 12.80 27.00 -1.11
C PHE A 165 11.37 26.65 -1.57
N GLN A 166 11.19 25.49 -2.20
CA GLN A 166 9.86 25.03 -2.60
C GLN A 166 8.95 24.74 -1.40
N ILE A 167 9.48 24.10 -0.35
CA ILE A 167 8.75 23.85 0.90
C ILE A 167 8.43 25.18 1.60
N ALA A 168 9.39 26.10 1.66
CA ALA A 168 9.15 27.40 2.26
C ALA A 168 8.02 28.17 1.57
N LYS A 169 8.00 28.18 0.23
CA LYS A 169 6.90 28.76 -0.57
C LYS A 169 5.56 28.11 -0.21
N THR A 170 5.54 26.79 -0.17
CA THR A 170 4.36 25.99 0.15
C THR A 170 3.79 26.31 1.53
N ILE A 171 4.64 26.35 2.56
CA ILE A 171 4.23 26.68 3.93
C ILE A 171 3.74 28.13 4.03
N HIS A 172 4.35 29.06 3.29
CA HIS A 172 3.87 30.43 3.18
C HIS A 172 2.48 30.52 2.54
N GLU A 173 2.24 29.81 1.43
CA GLU A 173 0.94 29.76 0.78
C GLU A 173 -0.14 29.16 1.70
N LEU A 174 0.19 28.08 2.44
CA LEU A 174 -0.68 27.52 3.49
C LEU A 174 -0.95 28.53 4.63
N GLY A 175 0.03 29.38 4.95
CA GLY A 175 -0.08 30.43 5.97
C GLY A 175 -1.00 31.59 5.58
N SER A 176 -1.43 31.71 4.33
CA SER A 176 -2.34 32.78 3.90
C SER A 176 -3.79 32.57 4.35
N ASP A 177 -4.17 31.34 4.71
CA ASP A 177 -5.51 30.94 5.19
C ASP A 177 -5.41 30.00 6.42
N VAL A 178 -4.72 30.44 7.48
CA VAL A 178 -4.53 29.61 8.69
C VAL A 178 -5.86 29.22 9.34
N GLU A 179 -6.84 30.13 9.38
CA GLU A 179 -8.14 29.88 10.00
C GLU A 179 -9.00 28.91 9.17
N GLY A 180 -8.97 29.00 7.84
CA GLY A 180 -9.63 28.03 6.97
C GLY A 180 -8.97 26.64 7.06
N VAL A 181 -7.65 26.58 7.16
CA VAL A 181 -6.93 25.31 7.40
C VAL A 181 -7.27 24.72 8.77
N LYS A 182 -7.27 25.51 9.84
CA LYS A 182 -7.58 25.05 11.21
C LYS A 182 -9.01 24.53 11.37
N SER A 183 -9.95 25.09 10.61
CA SER A 183 -11.37 24.75 10.72
C SER A 183 -11.79 23.54 9.87
N ASP A 184 -10.89 22.98 9.06
CA ASP A 184 -11.14 21.81 8.22
C ASP A 184 -10.30 20.58 8.67
N PRO A 185 -10.89 19.65 9.44
CA PRO A 185 -10.20 18.45 9.91
C PRO A 185 -9.67 17.53 8.80
N GLU A 186 -10.37 17.43 7.67
CA GLU A 186 -9.94 16.58 6.56
C GLU A 186 -8.73 17.18 5.84
N LYS A 187 -8.71 18.52 5.67
CA LYS A 187 -7.53 19.22 5.14
C LYS A 187 -6.32 19.08 6.07
N LEU A 188 -6.51 19.20 7.38
CA LEU A 188 -5.44 18.99 8.36
C LEU A 188 -4.89 17.56 8.31
N LYS A 189 -5.77 16.56 8.17
CA LYS A 189 -5.38 15.16 8.04
C LYS A 189 -4.54 14.90 6.79
N ILE A 190 -4.93 15.46 5.64
CA ILE A 190 -4.16 15.34 4.39
C ILE A 190 -2.78 15.96 4.57
N LEU A 191 -2.71 17.18 5.11
CA LEU A 191 -1.44 17.86 5.37
C LEU A 191 -0.58 17.08 6.37
N PHE A 192 -1.17 16.53 7.41
CA PHE A 192 -0.47 15.70 8.39
C PHE A 192 0.20 14.47 7.76
N ASN A 193 -0.52 13.75 6.89
CA ASN A 193 0.04 12.61 6.18
C ASN A 193 1.21 13.02 5.27
N GLU A 194 1.09 14.16 4.57
CA GLU A 194 2.20 14.70 3.76
C GLU A 194 3.42 15.07 4.64
N MET A 195 3.21 15.62 5.84
CA MET A 195 4.31 15.88 6.78
C MET A 195 5.00 14.60 7.25
N ILE A 196 4.22 13.54 7.56
CA ILE A 196 4.81 12.23 7.90
C ILE A 196 5.65 11.71 6.74
N GLN A 197 5.11 11.73 5.51
CA GLN A 197 5.82 11.25 4.33
C GLN A 197 7.12 12.03 4.09
N MET A 198 7.07 13.36 4.22
CA MET A 198 8.25 14.20 4.07
C MET A 198 9.32 13.88 5.13
N CYS A 199 8.92 13.71 6.40
CA CYS A 199 9.82 13.31 7.48
C CYS A 199 10.35 11.88 7.33
N LEU A 200 9.56 10.96 6.78
CA LEU A 200 9.91 9.56 6.58
C LEU A 200 10.99 9.39 5.50
N TRP A 201 10.83 10.08 4.37
CA TRP A 201 11.73 9.95 3.22
C TRP A 201 12.90 10.95 3.25
N GLY A 202 12.76 12.11 3.90
CA GLY A 202 13.81 13.11 4.01
C GLY A 202 14.43 13.44 2.65
N ASN A 203 15.74 13.24 2.50
CA ASN A 203 16.48 13.52 1.24
C ASN A 203 16.07 12.64 0.05
N ALA A 204 15.33 11.56 0.28
CA ALA A 204 14.78 10.70 -0.78
C ALA A 204 13.40 11.18 -1.29
N THR A 205 12.92 12.32 -0.81
CA THR A 205 11.64 12.92 -1.23
C THR A 205 11.72 13.47 -2.66
N ASP A 206 10.94 12.90 -3.59
CA ASP A 206 10.74 13.47 -4.94
C ASP A 206 10.12 14.88 -4.86
N LEU A 207 10.81 15.85 -5.45
CA LEU A 207 10.43 17.27 -5.52
C LEU A 207 9.04 17.52 -6.14
N SER A 208 8.54 16.62 -7.00
CA SER A 208 7.22 16.73 -7.61
C SER A 208 6.06 16.66 -6.61
N LEU A 209 6.27 16.05 -5.43
CA LEU A 209 5.26 15.98 -4.36
C LEU A 209 5.20 17.25 -3.52
N LEU A 210 6.34 17.94 -3.37
CA LEU A 210 6.45 19.21 -2.63
C LEU A 210 5.77 20.39 -3.34
N THR A 211 5.22 20.17 -4.53
CA THR A 211 4.57 21.21 -5.36
C THR A 211 3.04 21.22 -5.27
N GLN A 212 2.42 20.30 -4.53
CA GLN A 212 0.96 20.05 -4.59
C GLN A 212 0.16 20.59 -3.39
N MET A 213 0.69 21.56 -2.65
CA MET A 213 0.10 22.00 -1.36
C MET A 213 -0.60 23.37 -1.44
N THR A 214 -0.84 23.90 -2.65
CA THR A 214 -1.69 25.10 -2.83
C THR A 214 -3.17 24.75 -2.67
N GLU A 215 -4.06 25.72 -2.40
CA GLU A 215 -5.50 25.46 -2.32
C GLU A 215 -6.08 24.85 -3.61
N ALA A 216 -5.57 25.28 -4.77
CA ALA A 216 -5.93 24.74 -6.08
C ALA A 216 -5.40 23.31 -6.27
N ASP A 217 -4.20 23.01 -5.76
CA ASP A 217 -3.60 21.68 -5.83
C ASP A 217 -4.17 20.71 -4.79
N ILE A 218 -4.66 21.18 -3.64
CA ILE A 218 -5.41 20.40 -2.63
C ILE A 218 -6.79 19.98 -3.16
N GLN A 219 -7.43 20.82 -3.97
CA GLN A 219 -8.62 20.42 -4.73
C GLN A 219 -8.28 19.44 -5.87
N ASN A 220 -7.14 19.62 -6.56
CA ASN A 220 -6.65 18.69 -7.59
C ASN A 220 -6.03 17.39 -7.05
N LEU A 221 -5.64 17.34 -5.77
CA LEU A 221 -5.10 16.19 -5.04
C LEU A 221 -6.11 15.03 -4.98
N GLN A 222 -7.40 15.33 -5.18
CA GLN A 222 -8.46 14.34 -5.37
C GLN A 222 -8.32 13.53 -6.69
N THR A 223 -7.53 14.02 -7.66
CA THR A 223 -7.48 13.49 -9.04
C THR A 223 -6.08 13.10 -9.55
N VAL A 224 -4.98 13.74 -9.11
CA VAL A 224 -3.64 13.54 -9.73
C VAL A 224 -2.55 13.09 -8.73
N GLY A 225 -2.65 13.44 -7.44
CA GLY A 225 -1.67 13.01 -6.41
C GLY A 225 -1.83 11.56 -5.93
N LYS A 226 -2.94 10.89 -6.28
CA LYS A 226 -3.22 9.50 -5.91
C LYS A 226 -2.20 8.52 -6.51
N ASP A 227 -1.74 8.77 -7.72
CA ASP A 227 -0.83 7.86 -8.45
C ASP A 227 0.58 7.82 -7.85
N ALA A 228 1.10 8.97 -7.41
CA ALA A 228 2.42 9.04 -6.76
C ALA A 228 2.39 8.46 -5.33
N ARG A 229 1.28 8.64 -4.59
CA ARG A 229 1.06 8.02 -3.27
C ARG A 229 0.89 6.50 -3.39
N ILE A 230 0.10 6.02 -4.37
CA ILE A 230 -0.06 4.58 -4.67
C ILE A 230 1.27 3.94 -5.07
N ALA A 231 2.07 4.62 -5.91
CA ALA A 231 3.39 4.13 -6.32
C ALA A 231 4.40 4.02 -5.17
N ARG A 232 4.17 4.68 -4.03
CA ARG A 232 5.01 4.58 -2.82
C ARG A 232 4.43 3.73 -1.72
N GLN A 233 3.11 3.58 -1.67
CA GLN A 233 2.45 2.71 -0.70
C GLN A 233 2.97 1.26 -0.80
N GLN A 234 3.41 0.83 -2.00
CA GLN A 234 4.08 -0.46 -2.18
C GLN A 234 5.44 -0.59 -1.45
N PHE A 235 6.09 0.51 -1.11
CA PHE A 235 7.37 0.56 -0.39
C PHE A 235 7.21 0.80 1.11
N ILE A 236 6.01 1.18 1.58
CA ILE A 236 5.72 1.33 3.01
C ILE A 236 5.17 0.00 3.52
N LEU A 237 5.96 -0.71 4.33
CA LEU A 237 5.66 -2.08 4.74
C LEU A 237 4.72 -2.16 5.94
N LYS A 238 4.61 -1.07 6.69
CA LYS A 238 3.63 -0.84 7.75
C LYS A 238 3.32 0.65 7.79
N ASP A 239 2.03 0.97 7.81
CA ASP A 239 1.50 2.33 7.68
C ASP A 239 0.43 2.57 8.75
N ASP A 240 0.84 3.14 9.87
CA ASP A 240 -0.05 3.49 10.98
C ASP A 240 -0.44 4.99 10.98
N GLU A 241 -0.28 5.72 9.85
CA GLU A 241 -0.57 7.17 9.77
C GLU A 241 -1.96 7.55 10.30
N GLU A 242 -2.98 6.79 9.89
CA GLU A 242 -4.37 6.98 10.30
C GLU A 242 -4.57 6.80 11.81
N ALA A 243 -3.88 5.83 12.41
CA ALA A 243 -3.95 5.56 13.84
C ALA A 243 -3.29 6.69 14.63
N VAL A 244 -2.16 7.22 14.14
CA VAL A 244 -1.49 8.37 14.74
C VAL A 244 -2.36 9.62 14.65
N TRP A 245 -2.93 9.93 13.47
CA TRP A 245 -3.80 11.09 13.31
C TRP A 245 -4.98 11.04 14.27
N SER A 246 -5.68 9.91 14.29
CA SER A 246 -6.82 9.68 15.19
C SER A 246 -6.46 9.87 16.67
N TYR A 247 -5.22 9.56 17.05
CA TYR A 247 -4.72 9.77 18.40
C TYR A 247 -4.35 11.24 18.66
N ILE A 248 -3.67 11.91 17.73
CA ILE A 248 -3.32 13.34 17.84
C ILE A 248 -4.57 14.21 18.01
N GLU A 249 -5.68 13.89 17.33
CA GLU A 249 -6.95 14.61 17.49
C GLU A 249 -7.50 14.56 18.93
N THR A 250 -7.06 13.60 19.75
CA THR A 250 -7.45 13.50 21.16
C THR A 250 -6.63 14.38 22.09
N LEU A 251 -5.47 14.84 21.62
CA LEU A 251 -4.56 15.69 22.38
C LEU A 251 -5.12 17.10 22.52
N LYS A 252 -4.73 17.77 23.61
CA LYS A 252 -5.11 19.17 23.88
C LYS A 252 -3.90 19.89 24.47
N ASP A 253 -3.43 20.92 23.79
CA ASP A 253 -2.26 21.70 24.20
C ASP A 253 -1.09 20.80 24.61
N ALA A 254 -0.87 19.72 23.85
CA ALA A 254 0.10 18.70 24.20
C ALA A 254 1.52 19.07 23.78
N GLN A 255 2.50 18.44 24.43
CA GLN A 255 3.87 18.40 23.97
C GLN A 255 4.07 17.21 23.03
N VAL A 256 4.80 17.39 21.93
CA VAL A 256 5.28 16.31 21.06
C VAL A 256 6.81 16.29 21.08
N ASP A 257 7.41 15.12 21.18
CA ASP A 257 8.86 14.97 21.26
C ASP A 257 9.42 14.33 19.99
N PHE A 258 10.50 14.88 19.44
CA PHE A 258 11.23 14.31 18.31
C PHE A 258 12.58 13.77 18.79
N VAL A 259 12.78 12.46 18.73
CA VAL A 259 14.10 11.84 18.84
C VAL A 259 14.75 11.84 17.47
N LEU A 260 15.66 12.79 17.28
CA LEU A 260 16.21 13.14 15.97
C LEU A 260 17.14 12.06 15.42
N ASP A 261 17.26 12.01 14.09
CA ASP A 261 18.26 11.24 13.35
C ASP A 261 19.24 12.24 12.69
N ASN A 262 19.15 12.47 11.38
CA ASN A 262 20.16 13.23 10.63
C ASN A 262 19.93 14.75 10.61
N SER A 263 21.04 15.48 10.57
CA SER A 263 21.11 16.92 10.30
C SER A 263 20.87 17.24 8.81
N GLY A 264 20.87 18.54 8.49
CA GLY A 264 20.65 19.01 7.13
C GLY A 264 19.18 18.97 6.74
N PHE A 265 18.87 18.38 5.58
CA PHE A 265 17.50 18.43 5.03
C PHE A 265 16.50 17.59 5.83
N GLU A 266 16.92 16.49 6.49
CA GLU A 266 16.03 15.73 7.37
C GLU A 266 15.61 16.55 8.60
N LEU A 267 16.57 17.17 9.31
CA LEU A 267 16.26 18.10 10.39
C LEU A 267 15.38 19.28 9.92
N PHE A 268 15.62 19.80 8.72
CA PHE A 268 14.74 20.82 8.13
C PHE A 268 13.30 20.30 7.98
N THR A 269 13.09 19.09 7.45
CA THR A 269 11.75 18.50 7.34
C THR A 269 11.11 18.24 8.70
N ASP A 270 11.88 17.84 9.71
CA ASP A 270 11.40 17.67 11.09
C ASP A 270 10.94 19.00 11.70
N LEU A 271 11.67 20.10 11.43
CA LEU A 271 11.27 21.45 11.84
C LEU A 271 9.99 21.92 11.12
N VAL A 272 9.83 21.59 9.84
CA VAL A 272 8.60 21.89 9.09
C VAL A 272 7.41 21.12 9.67
N PHE A 273 7.58 19.84 10.00
CA PHE A 273 6.51 19.06 10.63
C PHE A 273 6.18 19.58 12.02
N ALA A 274 7.19 19.91 12.83
CA ALA A 274 6.98 20.54 14.13
C ALA A 274 6.23 21.88 14.00
N ASP A 275 6.54 22.68 12.98
CA ASP A 275 5.87 23.95 12.70
C ASP A 275 4.41 23.70 12.31
N PHE A 276 4.15 22.70 11.46
CA PHE A 276 2.80 22.27 11.14
C PHE A 276 1.98 21.96 12.40
N LEU A 277 2.53 21.13 13.29
CA LEU A 277 1.87 20.69 14.52
C LEU A 277 1.48 21.88 15.41
N VAL A 278 2.39 22.82 15.67
CA VAL A 278 2.12 23.95 16.59
C VAL A 278 1.36 25.11 15.95
N SER A 279 1.57 25.35 14.65
CA SER A 279 1.02 26.52 13.97
C SER A 279 -0.39 26.26 13.43
N TYR A 280 -0.66 25.05 12.93
CA TYR A 280 -1.85 24.74 12.15
C TYR A 280 -2.78 23.75 12.83
N THR A 281 -2.32 22.96 13.80
CA THR A 281 -3.23 22.08 14.55
C THR A 281 -3.63 22.71 15.88
N PRO A 282 -4.84 22.44 16.41
CA PRO A 282 -5.23 22.88 17.74
C PRO A 282 -4.78 21.91 18.86
N TYR A 283 -4.00 20.87 18.54
CA TYR A 283 -3.75 19.75 19.43
C TYR A 283 -2.40 19.83 20.16
N VAL A 284 -1.41 20.47 19.53
CA VAL A 284 -0.02 20.52 20.00
C VAL A 284 0.37 21.98 20.24
N SER A 285 0.90 22.28 21.42
CA SER A 285 1.35 23.63 21.79
C SER A 285 2.86 23.75 21.93
N LYS A 286 3.58 22.62 21.99
CA LYS A 286 5.03 22.59 22.20
C LYS A 286 5.67 21.37 21.51
N VAL A 287 6.85 21.58 20.96
CA VAL A 287 7.69 20.51 20.41
C VAL A 287 9.06 20.52 21.07
N VAL A 288 9.52 19.34 21.54
CA VAL A 288 10.84 19.14 22.14
C VAL A 288 11.69 18.22 21.27
N PHE A 289 12.88 18.66 20.91
CA PHE A 289 13.81 17.93 20.06
C PHE A 289 14.93 17.32 20.91
N HIS A 290 15.26 16.05 20.66
CA HIS A 290 16.28 15.29 21.38
C HIS A 290 17.48 15.02 20.47
N PRO A 291 18.55 15.84 20.55
CA PRO A 291 19.76 15.66 19.76
C PRO A 291 20.72 14.64 20.40
N LYS A 292 21.78 14.29 19.68
CA LYS A 292 22.95 13.56 20.20
C LYS A 292 23.97 14.55 20.77
N LEU A 293 24.61 14.23 21.89
CA LEU A 293 25.55 15.17 22.54
C LEU A 293 26.95 15.16 21.93
N ILE A 294 27.30 14.18 21.11
CA ILE A 294 28.61 14.06 20.46
C ILE A 294 28.41 13.82 18.96
N PRO A 295 29.45 14.04 18.11
CA PRO A 295 29.40 13.61 16.72
C PRO A 295 29.09 12.12 16.63
N TRP A 296 27.93 11.79 16.06
CA TRP A 296 27.32 10.47 16.16
C TRP A 296 26.83 10.03 14.79
N PHE A 297 27.10 8.78 14.42
CA PHE A 297 26.60 8.15 13.20
C PHE A 297 26.74 9.00 11.92
N VAL A 298 27.86 9.72 11.82
CA VAL A 298 28.21 10.69 10.77
C VAL A 298 27.29 11.91 10.76
N SER A 299 26.01 11.74 10.46
CA SER A 299 25.10 12.84 10.17
C SER A 299 24.14 13.21 11.30
N ASP A 300 24.13 12.49 12.44
CA ASP A 300 23.16 12.77 13.50
C ASP A 300 23.23 14.20 14.02
N VAL A 301 22.05 14.74 14.37
CA VAL A 301 21.90 16.11 14.88
C VAL A 301 22.52 16.24 16.27
N THR A 302 23.42 17.20 16.40
CA THR A 302 23.92 17.70 17.69
C THR A 302 23.32 19.08 18.02
N PRO A 303 23.38 19.57 19.28
CA PRO A 303 22.91 20.92 19.60
C PRO A 303 23.58 22.02 18.74
N PRO A 304 24.91 21.98 18.46
CA PRO A 304 25.53 22.87 17.49
C PRO A 304 24.92 22.79 16.08
N ASP A 305 24.61 21.60 15.58
CA ASP A 305 23.97 21.43 14.26
C ASP A 305 22.58 22.07 14.22
N PHE A 306 21.77 21.89 15.28
CA PHE A 306 20.44 22.47 15.38
C PHE A 306 20.50 24.00 15.36
N LYS A 307 21.37 24.58 16.20
CA LYS A 307 21.59 26.04 16.25
C LYS A 307 22.14 26.59 14.93
N ALA A 308 23.09 25.89 14.32
CA ALA A 308 23.67 26.26 13.04
C ALA A 308 22.61 26.23 11.92
N THR A 309 21.73 25.23 11.91
CA THR A 309 20.67 25.08 10.91
C THR A 309 19.77 26.31 10.82
N LEU A 310 19.30 26.84 11.96
CA LEU A 310 18.49 28.07 12.00
C LEU A 310 19.25 29.30 11.49
N SER A 311 20.56 29.35 11.73
CA SER A 311 21.43 30.43 11.26
C SER A 311 21.68 30.34 9.76
N ILE A 312 22.00 29.14 9.27
CA ILE A 312 22.25 28.82 7.86
C ILE A 312 21.01 29.10 7.02
N LEU A 313 19.84 28.66 7.45
CA LEU A 313 18.60 28.89 6.71
C LEU A 313 18.21 30.38 6.62
N SER A 314 18.73 31.21 7.54
CA SER A 314 18.56 32.68 7.46
C SER A 314 19.53 33.33 6.48
N ASP A 315 20.66 32.70 6.19
CA ASP A 315 21.67 33.16 5.25
C ASP A 315 21.55 32.43 3.91
N VAL A 316 20.76 33.02 3.01
CA VAL A 316 20.52 32.43 1.68
C VAL A 316 21.78 32.30 0.83
N THR A 317 22.88 33.00 1.15
CA THR A 317 24.16 32.88 0.45
C THR A 317 24.86 31.55 0.71
N PHE A 318 24.41 30.79 1.72
CA PHE A 318 24.86 29.41 1.93
C PHE A 318 24.55 28.52 0.73
N PHE A 319 23.37 28.69 0.11
CA PHE A 319 22.91 27.90 -1.03
C PHE A 319 23.60 28.31 -2.34
N PRO A 320 23.70 27.43 -3.34
CA PRO A 320 24.29 27.78 -4.64
C PRO A 320 23.58 28.96 -5.30
N GLU A 321 24.33 29.93 -5.83
CA GLU A 321 23.78 31.14 -6.46
C GLU A 321 22.80 30.82 -7.60
N GLU A 322 23.05 29.75 -8.35
CA GLU A 322 22.17 29.25 -9.42
C GLU A 322 20.78 28.82 -8.93
N VAL A 323 20.67 28.34 -7.68
CA VAL A 323 19.40 27.99 -7.05
C VAL A 323 18.70 29.25 -6.54
N VAL A 324 19.45 30.12 -5.84
CA VAL A 324 18.89 31.34 -5.23
C VAL A 324 18.37 32.33 -6.28
N ASN A 325 19.05 32.43 -7.42
CA ASN A 325 18.68 33.34 -8.51
C ASN A 325 17.66 32.73 -9.50
N SER A 326 17.12 31.54 -9.21
CA SER A 326 16.11 30.91 -10.07
C SER A 326 14.80 31.72 -10.08
N PRO A 327 14.11 31.89 -11.24
CA PRO A 327 12.90 32.71 -11.33
C PRO A 327 11.76 32.30 -10.39
N ASP A 328 11.70 31.03 -10.02
CA ASP A 328 10.63 30.45 -9.20
C ASP A 328 10.93 30.54 -7.69
N VAL A 329 12.12 31.02 -7.30
CA VAL A 329 12.55 31.11 -5.90
C VAL A 329 12.30 32.52 -5.35
N ASN A 330 11.53 32.59 -4.28
CA ASN A 330 11.43 33.79 -3.45
C ASN A 330 12.05 33.51 -2.08
N THR A 331 13.17 34.19 -1.80
CA THR A 331 13.91 34.00 -0.55
C THR A 331 13.18 34.47 0.70
N ASP A 332 12.18 35.34 0.55
CA ASP A 332 11.50 35.95 1.69
C ASP A 332 10.59 34.93 2.42
N TYR A 333 10.02 33.96 1.71
CA TYR A 333 9.23 32.88 2.30
C TYR A 333 10.06 32.03 3.27
N LEU A 334 11.31 31.72 2.90
CA LEU A 334 12.21 30.99 3.78
C LEU A 334 12.59 31.82 5.01
N LYS A 335 12.88 33.11 4.82
CA LYS A 335 13.21 34.02 5.94
C LYS A 335 12.05 34.18 6.92
N GLU A 336 10.81 34.26 6.41
CA GLU A 336 9.61 34.35 7.24
C GLU A 336 9.44 33.08 8.09
N MET A 337 9.49 31.90 7.45
CA MET A 337 9.36 30.62 8.12
C MET A 337 10.44 30.43 9.21
N VAL A 338 11.70 30.72 8.88
CA VAL A 338 12.81 30.61 9.84
C VAL A 338 12.72 31.67 10.93
N GLY A 339 12.24 32.88 10.61
CA GLY A 339 11.94 33.92 11.59
C GLY A 339 10.91 33.47 12.62
N ARG A 340 9.85 32.77 12.17
CA ARG A 340 8.86 32.13 13.03
C ARG A 340 9.48 31.04 13.91
N TRP A 341 10.33 30.17 13.36
CA TRP A 341 10.99 29.13 14.15
C TRP A 341 11.94 29.69 15.22
N LYS A 342 12.69 30.75 14.90
CA LYS A 342 13.52 31.46 15.89
C LYS A 342 12.68 32.01 17.03
N LYS A 343 11.54 32.61 16.71
CA LYS A 343 10.57 33.06 17.72
C LYS A 343 10.05 31.89 18.57
N TYR A 344 9.74 30.74 17.96
CA TYR A 344 9.35 29.54 18.70
C TYR A 344 10.43 29.03 19.65
N VAL A 345 11.70 29.13 19.27
CA VAL A 345 12.82 28.81 20.15
C VAL A 345 12.92 29.80 21.31
N ASP A 346 12.80 31.10 21.05
CA ASP A 346 12.85 32.15 22.07
C ASP A 346 11.68 32.05 23.06
N GLU A 347 10.50 31.65 22.59
CA GLU A 347 9.27 31.49 23.39
C GLU A 347 9.15 30.11 24.06
N GLY A 348 10.03 29.16 23.73
CA GLY A 348 10.01 27.78 24.25
C GLY A 348 8.92 26.87 23.64
N VAL A 349 8.29 27.30 22.54
CA VAL A 349 7.39 26.48 21.71
C VAL A 349 8.18 25.37 21.01
N PHE A 350 9.35 25.72 20.46
CA PHE A 350 10.37 24.75 20.07
C PHE A 350 11.45 24.75 21.15
N ALA A 351 11.82 23.59 21.66
CA ALA A 351 12.90 23.46 22.62
C ALA A 351 13.78 22.27 22.29
N LEU A 352 15.06 22.35 22.62
CA LEU A 352 15.88 21.15 22.73
C LEU A 352 15.69 20.57 24.14
N SER A 353 15.82 19.25 24.28
CA SER A 353 15.80 18.59 25.60
C SER A 353 17.01 18.96 26.47
N VAL A 354 18.02 19.57 25.86
CA VAL A 354 19.18 20.21 26.50
C VAL A 354 19.25 21.69 26.11
N PRO A 355 19.99 22.54 26.84
CA PRO A 355 20.18 23.94 26.45
C PRO A 355 20.67 24.11 24.99
N LEU A 356 20.18 25.15 24.31
CA LEU A 356 20.54 25.41 22.89
C LEU A 356 22.04 25.61 22.67
N ASP A 357 22.74 26.14 23.68
CA ASP A 357 24.18 26.40 23.65
C ASP A 357 25.02 25.24 24.18
N THR A 358 24.42 24.06 24.42
CA THR A 358 25.16 22.87 24.87
C THR A 358 26.27 22.52 23.86
N PRO A 359 27.54 22.46 24.29
CA PRO A 359 28.65 22.12 23.41
C PRO A 359 28.66 20.61 23.10
N LEU A 360 29.46 20.22 22.10
CA LEU A 360 29.78 18.81 21.88
C LEU A 360 30.41 18.21 23.14
N GLY A 361 29.90 17.07 23.59
CA GLY A 361 30.23 16.42 24.85
C GLY A 361 29.16 16.59 25.92
N GLY A 362 28.19 17.50 25.74
CA GLY A 362 27.16 17.78 26.73
C GLY A 362 27.61 18.71 27.86
N ASP A 363 26.77 18.81 28.89
CA ASP A 363 27.14 19.39 30.20
C ASP A 363 27.37 18.23 31.18
N ALA A 364 28.52 18.22 31.86
CA ALA A 364 28.95 17.09 32.65
C ALA A 364 27.95 16.81 33.80
N GLY A 365 27.24 15.67 33.74
CA GLY A 365 26.28 15.24 34.75
C GLY A 365 24.81 15.57 34.44
N SER A 366 24.50 16.05 33.23
CA SER A 366 23.11 16.14 32.75
C SER A 366 22.66 14.79 32.19
N GLU A 367 21.84 14.06 32.95
CA GLU A 367 21.26 12.78 32.52
C GLU A 367 20.45 12.89 31.21
N VAL A 368 19.88 14.08 30.95
CA VAL A 368 19.13 14.37 29.74
C VAL A 368 20.10 14.53 28.56
N GLY A 369 19.91 13.69 27.53
CA GLY A 369 20.69 13.72 26.30
C GLY A 369 21.84 12.70 26.24
N GLU A 370 22.43 12.32 27.39
CA GLU A 370 23.54 11.35 27.44
C GLU A 370 23.12 9.95 26.97
N PHE A 371 21.91 9.52 27.36
CA PHE A 371 21.36 8.20 27.07
C PHE A 371 21.35 7.84 25.57
N TRP A 372 21.07 8.83 24.71
CA TRP A 372 20.94 8.62 23.27
C TRP A 372 22.23 8.10 22.61
N THR A 373 23.38 8.38 23.23
CA THR A 373 24.72 7.99 22.76
C THR A 373 25.36 6.84 23.54
N THR A 374 24.60 6.18 24.41
CA THR A 374 24.97 4.91 25.06
C THR A 374 24.78 3.73 24.08
N PRO A 375 25.32 2.53 24.34
CA PRO A 375 25.05 1.35 23.52
C PRO A 375 23.72 0.66 23.91
N ARG A 376 23.01 1.16 24.93
CA ARG A 376 21.83 0.50 25.48
C ARG A 376 20.64 0.55 24.50
N PRO A 377 19.86 -0.55 24.42
CA PRO A 377 18.54 -0.49 23.81
C PRO A 377 17.64 0.42 24.65
N TYR A 378 16.59 0.96 24.03
CA TYR A 378 15.67 1.86 24.73
C TYR A 378 14.83 1.17 25.80
N TRP A 379 14.84 -0.16 25.83
CA TRP A 379 14.23 -0.96 26.91
C TRP A 379 14.76 -0.61 28.30
N ASP A 380 16.03 -0.21 28.38
CA ASP A 380 16.71 0.08 29.64
C ASP A 380 16.56 1.55 30.07
N MET A 381 15.88 2.38 29.26
CA MET A 381 15.78 3.83 29.49
C MET A 381 15.18 4.16 30.86
N LYS A 382 14.16 3.41 31.31
CA LYS A 382 13.52 3.63 32.61
C LYS A 382 14.47 3.45 33.80
N THR A 383 15.47 2.58 33.67
CA THR A 383 16.42 2.25 34.74
C THR A 383 17.71 3.03 34.64
N GLU A 384 18.20 3.26 33.42
CA GLU A 384 19.50 3.88 33.15
C GLU A 384 19.40 5.39 32.90
N ALA A 385 18.23 5.88 32.52
CA ALA A 385 17.95 7.31 32.28
C ALA A 385 16.55 7.71 32.77
N PRO A 386 16.22 7.51 34.06
CA PRO A 386 14.90 7.79 34.63
C PRO A 386 14.40 9.23 34.41
N VAL A 387 15.27 10.24 34.35
CA VAL A 387 14.90 11.63 34.07
C VAL A 387 14.45 11.77 32.61
N THR A 388 15.22 11.23 31.66
CA THR A 388 14.84 11.22 30.24
C THR A 388 13.53 10.44 30.03
N PHE A 389 13.40 9.26 30.66
CA PHE A 389 12.17 8.47 30.58
C PHE A 389 10.95 9.24 31.13
N SER A 390 11.10 9.93 32.26
CA SER A 390 10.02 10.70 32.87
C SER A 390 9.58 11.87 31.98
N GLN A 391 10.53 12.55 31.32
CA GLN A 391 10.21 13.62 30.36
C GLN A 391 9.43 13.09 29.16
N LEU A 392 9.84 11.94 28.60
CA LEU A 392 9.12 11.32 27.47
C LEU A 392 7.75 10.77 27.89
N ALA A 393 7.61 10.32 29.14
CA ALA A 393 6.34 9.87 29.69
C ALA A 393 5.29 10.99 29.83
N GLU A 394 5.72 12.25 29.89
CA GLU A 394 4.84 13.43 29.87
C GLU A 394 4.46 13.87 28.44
N SER A 395 5.13 13.31 27.42
CA SER A 395 4.85 13.66 26.02
C SER A 395 3.50 13.11 25.58
N GLY A 396 2.77 13.92 24.82
CA GLY A 396 1.57 13.48 24.13
C GLY A 396 1.89 12.45 23.05
N LEU A 397 3.02 12.59 22.36
CA LEU A 397 3.52 11.64 21.35
C LEU A 397 5.04 11.79 21.20
N VAL A 398 5.77 10.67 21.18
CA VAL A 398 7.21 10.65 20.92
C VAL A 398 7.49 10.06 19.53
N ILE A 399 8.04 10.88 18.64
CA ILE A 399 8.40 10.53 17.26
C ILE A 399 9.89 10.17 17.21
N PHE A 400 10.19 8.91 16.89
CA PHE A 400 11.55 8.41 16.70
C PHE A 400 11.89 8.36 15.22
N LYS A 401 12.88 9.16 14.79
CA LYS A 401 13.31 9.24 13.40
C LYS A 401 14.40 8.22 13.08
N GLY A 402 14.36 7.63 11.89
CA GLY A 402 15.51 6.94 11.31
C GLY A 402 15.80 5.53 11.82
N ASP A 403 16.83 4.93 11.24
CA ASP A 403 17.15 3.51 11.38
C ASP A 403 17.78 3.16 12.73
N LEU A 404 18.68 4.01 13.25
CA LEU A 404 19.33 3.74 14.54
C LEU A 404 18.35 3.78 15.71
N ASN A 405 17.46 4.77 15.73
CA ASN A 405 16.43 4.85 16.76
C ASN A 405 15.50 3.62 16.71
N TYR A 406 15.15 3.15 15.51
CA TYR A 406 14.39 1.90 15.34
C TYR A 406 15.15 0.69 15.88
N ARG A 407 16.43 0.52 15.53
CA ARG A 407 17.27 -0.57 16.06
C ARG A 407 17.34 -0.53 17.58
N LYS A 408 17.45 0.65 18.20
CA LYS A 408 17.42 0.81 19.66
C LYS A 408 16.05 0.54 20.28
N LEU A 409 14.95 0.89 19.60
CA LEU A 409 13.59 0.54 20.02
C LEU A 409 13.40 -0.98 20.07
N THR A 410 13.91 -1.72 19.07
CA THR A 410 13.75 -3.18 18.96
C THR A 410 14.93 -3.99 19.48
N GLY A 411 15.90 -3.32 20.12
CA GLY A 411 17.12 -3.92 20.68
C GLY A 411 18.10 -4.55 19.67
N ASP A 412 17.95 -4.25 18.37
CA ASP A 412 18.75 -4.82 17.27
C ASP A 412 18.78 -6.37 17.29
N ILE A 413 17.63 -6.97 17.63
CA ILE A 413 17.45 -8.42 17.78
C ILE A 413 16.99 -9.08 16.48
N LYS A 414 17.36 -10.36 16.29
CA LYS A 414 16.93 -11.22 15.17
C LYS A 414 15.47 -11.66 15.30
N TRP A 415 14.56 -10.70 15.42
CA TRP A 415 13.11 -10.95 15.48
C TRP A 415 12.62 -11.55 14.15
N PRO A 416 11.64 -12.49 14.19
CA PRO A 416 10.80 -12.74 13.03
C PRO A 416 10.14 -11.44 12.54
N ALA A 417 10.11 -11.21 11.23
CA ALA A 417 9.61 -9.97 10.65
C ALA A 417 8.14 -9.65 10.99
N TRP A 418 7.35 -10.67 11.32
CA TRP A 418 5.95 -10.57 11.72
C TRP A 418 5.72 -10.47 13.24
N THR A 419 6.78 -10.31 14.03
CA THR A 419 6.63 -10.04 15.48
C THR A 419 5.87 -8.72 15.68
N PRO A 420 4.85 -8.63 16.55
CA PRO A 420 4.18 -7.36 16.83
C PRO A 420 5.16 -6.26 17.29
N PHE A 421 4.93 -5.02 16.88
CA PHE A 421 5.82 -3.91 17.21
C PHE A 421 5.88 -3.66 18.73
N GLU A 422 4.74 -3.74 19.40
CA GLU A 422 4.60 -3.63 20.86
C GLU A 422 5.38 -4.71 21.60
N GLU A 423 5.42 -5.93 21.06
CA GLU A 423 6.21 -7.02 21.64
C GLU A 423 7.72 -6.74 21.49
N ALA A 424 8.14 -6.28 20.32
CA ALA A 424 9.54 -6.01 20.01
C ALA A 424 10.14 -4.82 20.78
N ILE A 425 9.34 -3.84 21.19
CA ILE A 425 9.80 -2.71 22.03
C ILE A 425 9.80 -3.01 23.54
N GLY A 426 9.38 -4.21 23.92
CA GLY A 426 9.45 -4.72 25.29
C GLY A 426 8.83 -3.75 26.31
N PRO A 427 9.58 -3.34 27.35
CA PRO A 427 9.04 -2.53 28.46
C PRO A 427 8.62 -1.11 28.07
N LEU A 428 8.97 -0.63 26.87
CA LEU A 428 8.48 0.65 26.37
C LEU A 428 7.01 0.61 25.95
N ALA A 429 6.49 -0.58 25.61
CA ALA A 429 5.09 -0.73 25.26
C ALA A 429 4.19 -0.28 26.42
N GLY A 430 3.29 0.66 26.14
CA GLY A 430 2.40 1.26 27.14
C GLY A 430 3.07 2.24 28.11
N SER A 431 4.36 2.56 27.95
CA SER A 431 5.04 3.58 28.76
C SER A 431 4.67 5.00 28.33
N PHE A 432 4.71 5.25 27.02
CA PHE A 432 4.23 6.47 26.39
C PHE A 432 3.89 6.20 24.91
N PRO A 433 3.10 7.06 24.26
CA PRO A 433 2.74 6.93 22.84
C PRO A 433 3.96 7.13 21.94
N ILE A 434 4.25 6.14 21.10
CA ILE A 434 5.41 6.15 20.20
C ILE A 434 4.94 6.20 18.75
N LEU A 435 5.64 6.95 17.91
CA LEU A 435 5.63 6.81 16.45
C LEU A 435 7.08 6.61 15.99
N SER A 436 7.37 5.51 15.30
CA SER A 436 8.65 5.32 14.63
C SER A 436 8.51 5.55 13.13
N LEU A 437 9.29 6.49 12.60
CA LEU A 437 9.38 6.80 11.17
C LEU A 437 10.75 6.40 10.66
N ARG A 438 10.81 5.30 9.91
CA ARG A 438 12.07 4.64 9.56
C ARG A 438 12.13 4.27 8.08
N THR A 439 13.23 4.59 7.42
CA THR A 439 13.65 3.92 6.17
C THR A 439 14.53 2.72 6.52
N ASN A 440 14.26 1.57 5.90
CA ASN A 440 14.88 0.29 6.26
C ASN A 440 16.36 0.23 5.82
N LYS A 441 17.29 0.33 6.77
CA LYS A 441 18.75 0.30 6.51
C LYS A 441 19.48 -0.78 7.34
N ALA A 442 18.76 -1.64 8.04
CA ALA A 442 19.30 -2.73 8.86
C ALA A 442 18.37 -3.96 8.88
N ASP A 443 18.96 -5.13 9.12
CA ASP A 443 18.27 -6.43 9.08
C ASP A 443 17.07 -6.55 10.04
N VAL A 444 17.10 -5.85 11.18
CA VAL A 444 15.98 -5.89 12.11
C VAL A 444 14.75 -5.21 11.49
N VAL A 445 13.63 -5.94 11.47
CA VAL A 445 12.31 -5.43 11.08
C VAL A 445 11.28 -6.28 11.80
N VAL A 446 10.18 -5.66 12.23
CA VAL A 446 9.07 -6.33 12.92
C VAL A 446 7.76 -5.76 12.36
N GLY A 447 6.61 -6.31 12.75
CA GLY A 447 5.29 -5.80 12.39
C GLY A 447 4.93 -5.89 10.90
N VAL A 448 5.69 -6.63 10.10
CA VAL A 448 5.42 -6.87 8.67
C VAL A 448 4.69 -8.19 8.52
N GLU A 449 3.58 -8.19 7.78
CA GLU A 449 2.82 -9.42 7.49
C GLU A 449 3.73 -10.53 6.96
N ARG A 450 3.52 -11.75 7.44
CA ARG A 450 4.42 -12.88 7.17
C ARG A 450 4.54 -13.14 5.68
N GLU A 451 3.43 -13.10 4.96
CA GLU A 451 3.34 -13.31 3.53
C GLU A 451 4.12 -12.23 2.75
N VAL A 452 4.12 -10.99 3.24
CA VAL A 452 4.87 -9.88 2.64
C VAL A 452 6.36 -10.09 2.83
N ALA A 453 6.80 -10.42 4.06
CA ALA A 453 8.19 -10.69 4.36
C ALA A 453 8.73 -11.89 3.56
N ASP A 454 8.00 -13.01 3.56
CA ASP A 454 8.36 -14.23 2.83
C ASP A 454 8.45 -13.96 1.31
N ARG A 455 7.53 -13.16 0.75
CA ARG A 455 7.55 -12.75 -0.66
C ARG A 455 8.78 -11.91 -1.02
N LEU A 456 9.09 -10.90 -0.20
CA LEU A 456 10.23 -10.01 -0.45
C LEU A 456 11.56 -10.76 -0.31
N ASP A 457 11.64 -11.70 0.63
CA ASP A 457 12.79 -12.61 0.80
C ASP A 457 12.95 -13.55 -0.40
N ALA A 458 11.87 -14.15 -0.88
CA ALA A 458 11.89 -15.04 -2.03
C ALA A 458 12.34 -14.34 -3.33
N ARG A 459 12.05 -13.03 -3.48
CA ARG A 459 12.51 -12.22 -4.63
C ARG A 459 13.98 -11.81 -4.54
N GLY A 460 14.63 -12.02 -3.39
CA GLY A 460 16.00 -11.59 -3.16
C GLY A 460 16.17 -10.07 -3.09
N GLU A 461 15.08 -9.33 -2.83
CA GLU A 461 15.13 -7.88 -2.69
C GLU A 461 15.89 -7.51 -1.41
N LYS A 462 16.70 -6.45 -1.45
CA LYS A 462 17.42 -5.94 -0.27
C LYS A 462 16.53 -5.06 0.62
N TRP A 463 15.27 -5.45 0.77
CA TRP A 463 14.19 -4.64 1.32
C TRP A 463 14.37 -4.20 2.79
N ARG A 464 15.24 -4.90 3.54
CA ARG A 464 15.59 -4.54 4.91
C ARG A 464 16.73 -3.51 5.01
N VAL A 465 17.56 -3.35 3.98
CA VAL A 465 18.88 -2.69 4.13
C VAL A 465 19.24 -1.65 3.08
N ASP A 466 18.45 -1.50 2.02
CA ASP A 466 18.76 -0.60 0.91
C ASP A 466 18.10 0.80 1.00
N GLY A 467 17.30 1.05 2.04
CA GLY A 467 16.63 2.32 2.28
C GLY A 467 15.47 2.61 1.33
N ARG A 468 15.10 1.69 0.42
CA ARG A 468 13.97 1.89 -0.51
C ARG A 468 12.61 1.64 0.15
N PHE A 469 12.58 0.80 1.17
CA PHE A 469 11.37 0.51 1.93
C PHE A 469 11.33 1.31 3.22
N ALA A 470 10.12 1.61 3.68
CA ALA A 470 9.88 2.40 4.87
C ALA A 470 8.86 1.76 5.80
N TYR A 471 8.84 2.25 7.03
CA TYR A 471 8.09 1.71 8.15
C TYR A 471 7.59 2.87 9.02
N ALA A 472 6.28 3.03 9.13
CA ALA A 472 5.61 3.99 9.99
C ALA A 472 4.75 3.21 10.99
N ALA A 473 5.23 3.08 12.23
CA ALA A 473 4.57 2.26 13.25
C ALA A 473 4.30 3.03 14.53
N THR A 474 3.14 2.80 15.12
CA THR A 474 2.74 3.47 16.36
C THR A 474 2.35 2.52 17.47
N THR A 475 2.58 2.95 18.71
CA THR A 475 2.01 2.34 19.92
C THR A 475 1.00 3.28 20.59
N ALA A 476 0.73 4.43 19.96
CA ALA A 476 -0.24 5.36 20.46
C ALA A 476 -1.57 4.62 20.64
N PRO A 477 -2.19 4.71 21.83
CA PRO A 477 -3.41 3.99 22.07
C PRO A 477 -4.41 4.44 21.00
N PRO A 478 -5.09 3.51 20.33
CA PRO A 478 -6.18 3.90 19.44
C PRO A 478 -7.10 4.79 20.27
N SER A 479 -7.53 5.92 19.69
CA SER A 479 -8.36 6.88 20.41
C SER A 479 -9.44 6.12 21.19
N PRO A 480 -9.77 6.51 22.44
CA PRO A 480 -10.97 5.98 23.07
C PRO A 480 -12.08 6.29 22.09
N LYS A 481 -12.49 5.26 21.35
CA LYS A 481 -13.48 5.41 20.30
C LYS A 481 -14.60 6.21 20.93
N PRO A 482 -15.03 7.33 20.33
CA PRO A 482 -16.19 8.04 20.83
C PRO A 482 -17.24 6.96 21.11
N PRO A 483 -17.76 6.88 22.36
CA PRO A 483 -18.41 5.71 22.90
C PRO A 483 -19.33 5.15 21.84
N ALA A 484 -19.00 3.96 21.30
CA ALA A 484 -19.46 3.44 20.01
C ALA A 484 -20.67 4.22 19.53
N THR A 485 -20.44 5.35 18.83
CA THR A 485 -21.55 6.13 18.35
C THR A 485 -22.21 5.22 17.35
N THR A 486 -23.33 4.66 17.80
CA THR A 486 -24.14 3.78 17.00
C THR A 486 -24.71 4.70 15.95
N LYS A 487 -24.00 4.85 14.84
CA LYS A 487 -24.47 5.62 13.70
C LYS A 487 -25.60 4.79 13.11
N HIS A 488 -26.81 5.22 13.46
CA HIS A 488 -28.04 4.66 12.95
C HIS A 488 -28.35 5.32 11.61
N HIS A 489 -28.69 4.49 10.64
CA HIS A 489 -29.17 4.88 9.32
C HIS A 489 -30.44 4.12 8.99
N GLN A 490 -31.32 4.66 8.17
CA GLN A 490 -32.46 3.88 7.69
C GLN A 490 -32.02 2.66 6.87
N VAL A 491 -31.00 2.78 6.02
CA VAL A 491 -30.48 1.65 5.21
C VAL A 491 -28.95 1.54 5.27
N LEU A 492 -28.44 0.34 5.59
CA LEU A 492 -27.03 -0.02 5.41
C LEU A 492 -26.83 -0.77 4.09
N ILE A 493 -25.97 -0.29 3.19
CA ILE A 493 -25.64 -0.98 1.94
C ILE A 493 -24.25 -1.60 2.11
N LEU A 494 -24.16 -2.93 2.09
CA LEU A 494 -22.94 -3.67 2.42
C LEU A 494 -22.25 -4.13 1.12
N GLY A 495 -21.34 -3.28 0.64
CA GLY A 495 -20.62 -3.42 -0.62
C GLY A 495 -20.86 -2.23 -1.56
N GLY A 496 -19.77 -1.62 -2.03
CA GLY A 496 -19.72 -0.50 -2.97
C GLY A 496 -19.46 -0.91 -4.42
N GLY A 497 -19.88 -2.11 -4.80
CA GLY A 497 -19.89 -2.56 -6.20
C GLY A 497 -21.03 -1.92 -7.02
N VAL A 498 -21.18 -2.33 -8.29
CA VAL A 498 -22.26 -1.84 -9.16
C VAL A 498 -23.64 -1.97 -8.49
N THR A 499 -23.96 -3.14 -7.92
CA THR A 499 -25.23 -3.36 -7.21
C THR A 499 -25.45 -2.37 -6.08
N GLY A 500 -24.45 -2.14 -5.22
CA GLY A 500 -24.56 -1.23 -4.09
C GLY A 500 -24.74 0.23 -4.50
N VAL A 501 -23.98 0.69 -5.51
CA VAL A 501 -24.08 2.06 -6.02
C VAL A 501 -25.44 2.29 -6.71
N ILE A 502 -25.90 1.35 -7.53
CA ILE A 502 -27.20 1.47 -8.20
C ILE A 502 -28.36 1.39 -7.21
N ALA A 503 -28.24 0.57 -6.16
CA ALA A 503 -29.19 0.54 -5.07
C ALA A 503 -29.27 1.88 -4.33
N ALA A 504 -28.10 2.45 -3.98
CA ALA A 504 -28.02 3.77 -3.34
C ALA A 504 -28.66 4.86 -4.20
N ARG A 505 -28.38 4.86 -5.51
CA ARG A 505 -28.99 5.80 -6.47
C ARG A 505 -30.50 5.66 -6.49
N THR A 506 -30.99 4.42 -6.55
CA THR A 506 -32.42 4.12 -6.58
C THR A 506 -33.12 4.58 -5.29
N LEU A 507 -32.51 4.36 -4.12
CA LEU A 507 -33.03 4.87 -2.85
C LEU A 507 -33.11 6.41 -2.85
N HIS A 508 -32.03 7.08 -3.30
CA HIS A 508 -31.96 8.53 -3.44
C HIS A 508 -33.05 9.09 -4.37
N GLU A 509 -33.22 8.52 -5.57
CA GLU A 509 -34.27 8.89 -6.53
C GLU A 509 -35.69 8.68 -5.98
N ARG A 510 -35.84 7.73 -5.05
CA ARG A 510 -37.08 7.49 -4.32
C ARG A 510 -37.19 8.37 -3.05
N GLY A 511 -36.29 9.31 -2.80
CA GLY A 511 -36.34 10.24 -1.66
C GLY A 511 -35.98 9.59 -0.32
N ILE A 512 -35.20 8.52 -0.34
CA ILE A 512 -34.59 7.89 0.84
C ILE A 512 -33.09 8.21 0.79
N ASP A 513 -32.69 9.23 1.55
CA ASP A 513 -31.31 9.71 1.62
C ASP A 513 -30.54 9.21 2.84
N ASP A 514 -31.24 8.66 3.83
CA ASP A 514 -30.60 8.14 5.04
C ASP A 514 -30.09 6.71 4.82
N PHE A 515 -28.99 6.63 4.09
CA PHE A 515 -28.26 5.39 3.88
C PHE A 515 -26.75 5.60 3.96
N VAL A 516 -26.02 4.51 4.15
CA VAL A 516 -24.55 4.50 4.04
C VAL A 516 -24.09 3.26 3.28
N ILE A 517 -23.17 3.45 2.34
CA ILE A 517 -22.44 2.36 1.67
C ILE A 517 -21.21 2.01 2.52
N VAL A 518 -21.09 0.75 2.91
CA VAL A 518 -19.95 0.19 3.64
C VAL A 518 -19.14 -0.65 2.66
N GLU A 519 -17.94 -0.19 2.30
CA GLU A 519 -17.06 -0.81 1.32
C GLU A 519 -15.71 -1.16 1.94
N ALA A 520 -15.27 -2.40 1.73
CA ALA A 520 -14.02 -2.91 2.29
C ALA A 520 -12.79 -2.25 1.65
N ARG A 521 -12.87 -1.90 0.37
CA ARG A 521 -11.81 -1.22 -0.37
C ARG A 521 -11.78 0.28 -0.10
N ASN A 522 -10.69 0.91 -0.53
CA ASN A 522 -10.52 2.36 -0.51
C ASN A 522 -11.23 3.08 -1.68
N GLU A 523 -12.06 2.38 -2.45
CA GLU A 523 -12.76 2.91 -3.62
C GLU A 523 -14.01 2.07 -3.96
N LEU A 524 -14.94 2.69 -4.67
CA LEU A 524 -16.11 2.01 -5.25
C LEU A 524 -15.73 1.25 -6.53
N GLY A 525 -16.50 0.20 -6.82
CA GLY A 525 -16.38 -0.61 -8.05
C GLY A 525 -16.44 -2.12 -7.81
N GLY A 526 -16.09 -2.60 -6.62
CA GLY A 526 -16.10 -4.01 -6.27
C GLY A 526 -15.17 -4.84 -7.18
N ARG A 527 -15.74 -5.70 -8.03
CA ARG A 527 -14.99 -6.51 -9.02
C ARG A 527 -14.57 -5.72 -10.27
N MET A 528 -15.10 -4.51 -10.48
CA MET A 528 -14.58 -3.59 -11.51
C MET A 528 -13.24 -3.00 -11.06
N GLN A 529 -12.16 -3.72 -11.32
CA GLN A 529 -10.82 -3.36 -10.86
C GLN A 529 -9.85 -3.15 -12.01
N THR A 530 -9.01 -2.14 -11.83
CA THR A 530 -7.98 -1.73 -12.79
C THR A 530 -6.60 -1.90 -12.17
N ALA A 531 -5.57 -2.08 -12.99
CA ALA A 531 -4.17 -2.03 -12.59
C ALA A 531 -3.39 -1.14 -13.55
N THR A 532 -2.34 -0.50 -13.05
CA THR A 532 -1.32 0.13 -13.89
C THR A 532 -0.30 -0.94 -14.29
N PHE A 533 -0.18 -1.22 -15.59
CA PHE A 533 0.74 -2.20 -16.15
C PHE A 533 1.30 -1.64 -17.47
N ALA A 534 2.61 -1.73 -17.70
CA ALA A 534 3.26 -1.15 -18.88
C ALA A 534 2.97 0.35 -19.08
N ASN A 535 2.84 1.15 -18.01
CA ASN A 535 2.39 2.55 -18.03
C ASN A 535 1.02 2.77 -18.69
N ARG A 536 0.17 1.75 -18.69
CA ARG A 536 -1.21 1.78 -19.17
C ARG A 536 -2.15 1.28 -18.09
N THR A 537 -3.40 1.69 -18.18
CA THR A 537 -4.46 1.11 -17.36
C THR A 537 -4.98 -0.15 -18.05
N ILE A 538 -4.93 -1.27 -17.34
CA ILE A 538 -5.53 -2.55 -17.73
C ILE A 538 -6.66 -2.93 -16.78
N GLU A 539 -7.63 -3.68 -17.28
CA GLU A 539 -8.78 -4.14 -16.52
C GLU A 539 -8.54 -5.56 -15.97
N GLN A 540 -8.46 -5.67 -14.65
CA GLN A 540 -8.27 -6.95 -13.95
C GLN A 540 -9.55 -7.80 -13.93
N GLY A 541 -10.69 -7.11 -13.79
CA GLY A 541 -12.03 -7.72 -13.72
C GLY A 541 -12.77 -7.61 -15.05
N PRO A 542 -14.03 -7.16 -15.09
CA PRO A 542 -14.75 -6.95 -16.33
C PRO A 542 -14.09 -5.85 -17.16
N ASN A 543 -14.09 -6.01 -18.48
CA ASN A 543 -13.56 -5.05 -19.45
C ASN A 543 -14.44 -4.90 -20.69
N TRP A 544 -15.55 -5.63 -20.77
CA TRP A 544 -16.51 -5.53 -21.85
C TRP A 544 -17.86 -5.00 -21.35
N ILE A 545 -18.56 -4.33 -22.26
CA ILE A 545 -19.99 -4.09 -22.21
C ILE A 545 -20.59 -5.05 -23.22
N GLN A 546 -21.23 -6.10 -22.73
CA GLN A 546 -21.82 -7.12 -23.59
C GLN A 546 -23.21 -6.74 -24.07
N GLY A 547 -23.43 -6.80 -25.38
CA GLY A 547 -24.67 -6.39 -26.05
C GLY A 547 -24.89 -4.88 -26.05
N THR A 548 -24.40 -4.22 -27.10
CA THR A 548 -24.33 -2.77 -27.23
C THR A 548 -25.11 -2.27 -28.44
N GLN A 549 -26.44 -2.21 -28.31
CA GLN A 549 -27.30 -1.84 -29.43
C GLN A 549 -27.07 -0.41 -29.94
N GLU A 550 -27.07 -0.25 -31.26
CA GLU A 550 -27.33 1.02 -31.96
C GLU A 550 -28.70 0.95 -32.67
N GLY A 551 -29.76 1.56 -32.10
CA GLY A 551 -31.11 1.50 -32.70
C GLY A 551 -32.28 1.82 -31.75
N ASN A 552 -33.47 1.27 -32.04
CA ASN A 552 -34.73 1.53 -31.32
C ASN A 552 -35.10 0.48 -30.25
N GLY A 553 -34.26 -0.52 -29.97
CA GLY A 553 -34.52 -1.52 -28.92
C GLY A 553 -34.02 -1.07 -27.53
N PRO A 554 -34.06 -1.97 -26.53
CA PRO A 554 -33.58 -1.66 -25.18
C PRO A 554 -32.04 -1.51 -25.19
N ALA A 555 -31.53 -0.40 -24.67
CA ALA A 555 -30.10 -0.19 -24.51
C ALA A 555 -29.60 -0.85 -23.23
N ASN A 556 -28.45 -1.54 -23.29
CA ASN A 556 -27.79 -2.05 -22.09
C ASN A 556 -27.50 -0.88 -21.11
N PRO A 557 -27.89 -0.99 -19.83
CA PRO A 557 -27.72 0.11 -18.88
C PRO A 557 -26.24 0.46 -18.64
N ILE A 558 -25.33 -0.50 -18.72
CA ILE A 558 -23.89 -0.27 -18.59
C ILE A 558 -23.38 0.54 -19.79
N PHE A 559 -23.88 0.28 -21.00
CA PHE A 559 -23.56 1.08 -22.19
C PHE A 559 -24.07 2.52 -22.06
N THR A 560 -25.28 2.67 -21.52
CA THR A 560 -25.87 3.98 -21.26
C THR A 560 -25.03 4.77 -20.26
N LEU A 561 -24.57 4.14 -19.18
CA LEU A 561 -23.66 4.75 -18.20
C LEU A 561 -22.30 5.10 -18.81
N ALA A 562 -21.73 4.21 -19.62
CA ALA A 562 -20.46 4.48 -20.30
C ALA A 562 -20.57 5.71 -21.23
N LYS A 563 -21.66 5.82 -22.00
CA LYS A 563 -21.95 7.00 -22.83
C LYS A 563 -22.15 8.27 -22.00
N LYS A 564 -22.94 8.19 -20.91
CA LYS A 564 -23.20 9.32 -20.00
C LYS A 564 -21.90 9.90 -19.42
N HIS A 565 -20.98 9.03 -19.00
CA HIS A 565 -19.72 9.38 -18.33
C HIS A 565 -18.53 9.51 -19.27
N GLY A 566 -18.79 9.45 -20.58
CA GLY A 566 -17.77 9.57 -21.63
C GLY A 566 -16.65 8.52 -21.50
N VAL A 567 -16.95 7.32 -20.99
CA VAL A 567 -15.99 6.22 -20.90
C VAL A 567 -15.67 5.73 -22.30
N LYS A 568 -14.38 5.75 -22.66
CA LYS A 568 -13.92 5.33 -23.98
C LYS A 568 -14.01 3.83 -24.12
N THR A 569 -14.82 3.39 -25.08
CA THR A 569 -14.94 1.99 -25.47
C THR A 569 -14.62 1.82 -26.95
N GLN A 570 -14.33 0.58 -27.33
CA GLN A 570 -14.04 0.19 -28.70
C GLN A 570 -14.74 -1.14 -29.00
N PHE A 571 -15.37 -1.25 -30.16
CA PHE A 571 -15.91 -2.52 -30.65
C PHE A 571 -14.80 -3.58 -30.71
N ASN A 572 -15.08 -4.77 -30.19
CA ASN A 572 -14.16 -5.90 -30.19
C ASN A 572 -14.77 -7.06 -30.97
N ASP A 573 -14.14 -7.42 -32.08
CA ASP A 573 -14.59 -8.47 -33.00
C ASP A 573 -14.14 -9.85 -32.49
N TRP A 574 -15.00 -10.52 -31.74
CA TRP A 574 -14.71 -11.81 -31.12
C TRP A 574 -14.57 -12.95 -32.15
N PHE A 575 -15.34 -12.90 -33.24
CA PHE A 575 -15.44 -14.03 -34.17
C PHE A 575 -14.78 -13.75 -35.53
N GLY A 576 -14.80 -12.51 -36.01
CA GLY A 576 -14.20 -12.11 -37.29
C GLY A 576 -12.71 -11.74 -37.23
N SER A 577 -12.15 -11.56 -36.03
CA SER A 577 -10.74 -11.21 -35.84
C SER A 577 -10.01 -12.21 -34.94
N VAL A 578 -9.83 -13.43 -35.45
CA VAL A 578 -9.25 -14.56 -34.71
C VAL A 578 -8.09 -15.21 -35.48
N SER A 579 -6.98 -15.46 -34.78
CA SER A 579 -5.90 -16.33 -35.26
C SER A 579 -5.86 -17.65 -34.49
N THR A 580 -5.50 -18.75 -35.15
CA THR A 580 -5.53 -20.09 -34.54
C THR A 580 -4.13 -20.72 -34.48
N PHE A 581 -3.84 -21.40 -33.36
CA PHE A 581 -2.54 -21.98 -33.05
C PHE A 581 -2.68 -23.34 -32.39
N ASP A 582 -1.67 -24.19 -32.53
CA ASP A 582 -1.47 -25.39 -31.71
C ASP A 582 0.02 -25.56 -31.33
N ALA A 583 0.37 -26.69 -30.74
CA ALA A 583 1.74 -26.97 -30.29
C ALA A 583 2.81 -26.95 -31.42
N THR A 584 2.40 -26.95 -32.69
CA THR A 584 3.28 -26.87 -33.87
C THR A 584 3.41 -25.46 -34.45
N GLY A 585 2.71 -24.47 -33.88
CA GLY A 585 2.70 -23.08 -34.31
C GLY A 585 1.33 -22.64 -34.85
N ALA A 586 1.33 -21.73 -35.84
CA ALA A 586 0.10 -21.27 -36.48
C ALA A 586 -0.51 -22.38 -37.34
N VAL A 587 -1.77 -22.71 -37.10
CA VAL A 587 -2.54 -23.72 -37.82
C VAL A 587 -3.95 -23.19 -38.02
N ASP A 588 -4.42 -23.15 -39.26
CA ASP A 588 -5.78 -22.70 -39.57
C ASP A 588 -6.79 -23.80 -39.28
N PHE A 589 -7.63 -23.57 -38.27
CA PHE A 589 -8.79 -24.40 -37.96
C PHE A 589 -10.05 -23.56 -37.78
N LEU A 590 -10.15 -22.42 -38.48
CA LEU A 590 -11.30 -21.52 -38.38
C LEU A 590 -12.61 -22.21 -38.79
N ASP A 591 -12.61 -23.12 -39.77
CA ASP A 591 -13.80 -23.93 -40.10
C ASP A 591 -14.32 -24.74 -38.88
N VAL A 592 -13.42 -25.21 -38.02
CA VAL A 592 -13.78 -25.94 -36.78
C VAL A 592 -14.26 -24.97 -35.70
N PHE A 593 -13.70 -23.76 -35.67
CA PHE A 593 -14.14 -22.68 -34.79
C PHE A 593 -15.56 -22.21 -35.12
N ASP A 594 -15.84 -21.94 -36.40
CA ASP A 594 -17.16 -21.52 -36.89
C ASP A 594 -18.20 -22.62 -36.66
N GLN A 595 -17.86 -23.88 -36.96
CA GLN A 595 -18.74 -25.02 -36.67
C GLN A 595 -19.05 -25.14 -35.17
N SER A 596 -18.11 -24.80 -34.28
CA SER A 596 -18.36 -24.79 -32.85
C SER A 596 -19.32 -23.67 -32.43
N GLY A 597 -19.32 -22.54 -33.15
CA GLY A 597 -20.31 -21.47 -32.98
C GLY A 597 -21.71 -21.96 -33.38
N ASP A 598 -21.83 -22.57 -34.57
CA ASP A 598 -23.09 -23.19 -35.02
C ASP A 598 -23.60 -24.26 -34.03
N ASP A 599 -22.69 -25.06 -33.46
CA ASP A 599 -23.02 -26.07 -32.47
C ASP A 599 -23.54 -25.45 -31.16
N PHE A 600 -23.00 -24.30 -30.74
CA PHE A 600 -23.48 -23.54 -29.59
C PHE A 600 -24.85 -22.88 -29.88
N ASP A 601 -25.07 -22.31 -31.05
CA ASP A 601 -26.38 -21.77 -31.45
C ASP A 601 -27.45 -22.87 -31.40
N ASN A 602 -27.16 -24.05 -31.95
CA ASN A 602 -28.05 -25.21 -31.88
C ASN A 602 -28.26 -25.69 -30.43
N LEU A 603 -27.26 -25.55 -29.55
CA LEU A 603 -27.37 -25.86 -28.13
C LEU A 603 -28.45 -24.99 -27.46
N THR A 604 -28.49 -23.69 -27.77
CA THR A 604 -29.50 -22.76 -27.23
C THR A 604 -30.92 -23.11 -27.71
N VAL A 605 -31.07 -23.54 -28.97
CA VAL A 605 -32.36 -24.01 -29.51
C VAL A 605 -32.85 -25.26 -28.78
N VAL A 606 -31.95 -26.22 -28.51
CA VAL A 606 -32.28 -27.42 -27.73
C VAL A 606 -32.72 -27.04 -26.32
N ALA A 607 -32.02 -26.10 -25.68
CA ALA A 607 -32.40 -25.62 -24.36
C ALA A 607 -33.81 -24.99 -24.35
N GLY A 608 -34.11 -24.11 -25.31
CA GLY A 608 -35.44 -23.49 -25.44
C GLY A 608 -36.56 -24.50 -25.61
N ALA A 609 -36.37 -25.51 -26.47
CA ALA A 609 -37.36 -26.58 -26.66
C ALA A 609 -37.65 -27.39 -25.39
N ARG A 610 -36.69 -27.50 -24.46
CA ARG A 610 -36.89 -28.17 -23.17
C ARG A 610 -37.76 -27.35 -22.22
N VAL A 611 -37.58 -26.04 -22.22
CA VAL A 611 -38.38 -25.10 -21.43
C VAL A 611 -39.84 -25.16 -21.88
N ASP A 612 -40.11 -25.05 -23.19
CA ASP A 612 -41.45 -25.16 -23.76
C ASP A 612 -42.18 -26.46 -23.41
N GLN A 613 -41.42 -27.55 -23.28
CA GLN A 613 -41.92 -28.90 -23.00
C GLN A 613 -41.95 -29.24 -21.51
N ASN A 614 -41.59 -28.31 -20.61
CA ASN A 614 -41.55 -28.56 -19.17
C ASN A 614 -40.65 -29.77 -18.82
N LEU A 615 -39.45 -29.82 -19.41
CA LEU A 615 -38.48 -30.89 -19.15
C LEU A 615 -37.45 -30.49 -18.09
N VAL A 616 -36.89 -31.48 -17.40
CA VAL A 616 -35.77 -31.28 -16.48
C VAL A 616 -34.55 -30.69 -17.19
N ASP A 617 -33.74 -29.95 -16.44
CA ASP A 617 -32.49 -29.36 -16.90
C ASP A 617 -31.41 -30.44 -17.02
N LEU A 618 -30.40 -30.15 -17.83
CA LEU A 618 -29.26 -31.02 -18.12
C LEU A 618 -27.97 -30.21 -18.04
N SER A 619 -26.83 -30.89 -18.01
CA SER A 619 -25.56 -30.22 -18.29
C SER A 619 -25.48 -29.81 -19.76
N ALA A 620 -24.80 -28.70 -20.05
CA ALA A 620 -24.51 -28.29 -21.42
C ALA A 620 -23.75 -29.38 -22.19
N ARG A 621 -22.86 -30.14 -21.53
CA ARG A 621 -22.22 -31.33 -22.10
C ARG A 621 -23.23 -32.36 -22.60
N THR A 622 -24.31 -32.60 -21.84
CA THR A 622 -25.37 -33.51 -22.30
C THR A 622 -26.08 -32.96 -23.52
N GLY A 623 -26.31 -31.64 -23.58
CA GLY A 623 -26.86 -30.96 -24.75
C GLY A 623 -25.99 -31.18 -26.01
N TYR A 624 -24.68 -30.93 -25.93
CA TYR A 624 -23.74 -31.23 -27.02
C TYR A 624 -23.77 -32.71 -27.42
N GLY A 625 -23.93 -33.62 -26.45
CA GLY A 625 -24.11 -35.05 -26.71
C GLY A 625 -25.38 -35.38 -27.50
N LEU A 626 -26.51 -34.74 -27.19
CA LEU A 626 -27.78 -34.91 -27.91
C LEU A 626 -27.68 -34.41 -29.36
N LEU A 627 -26.94 -33.32 -29.59
CA LEU A 627 -26.64 -32.79 -30.91
C LEU A 627 -25.59 -33.62 -31.68
N LYS A 628 -24.91 -34.56 -31.01
CA LYS A 628 -23.75 -35.29 -31.53
C LYS A 628 -22.57 -34.36 -31.90
N ALA A 629 -22.48 -33.23 -31.21
CA ALA A 629 -21.54 -32.14 -31.43
C ALA A 629 -20.39 -32.10 -30.39
N ASN A 630 -20.23 -33.15 -29.57
CA ASN A 630 -19.10 -33.22 -28.62
C ASN A 630 -17.75 -33.06 -29.35
N ALA A 631 -16.89 -32.19 -28.80
CA ALA A 631 -15.52 -32.01 -29.27
C ALA A 631 -14.73 -33.33 -29.30
N LYS A 632 -14.07 -33.62 -30.43
CA LYS A 632 -13.40 -34.92 -30.69
C LYS A 632 -11.87 -34.86 -30.71
N ASN A 633 -11.31 -33.66 -30.78
CA ASN A 633 -9.86 -33.42 -30.87
C ASN A 633 -9.51 -32.07 -30.22
N ALA A 634 -8.22 -31.75 -30.14
CA ALA A 634 -7.72 -30.53 -29.49
C ALA A 634 -8.26 -29.25 -30.13
N HIS A 635 -8.32 -29.16 -31.47
CA HIS A 635 -8.86 -28.00 -32.18
C HIS A 635 -10.34 -27.78 -31.82
N ALA A 636 -11.17 -28.82 -31.92
CA ALA A 636 -12.58 -28.75 -31.53
C ALA A 636 -12.76 -28.45 -30.03
N SER A 637 -11.90 -28.97 -29.16
CA SER A 637 -11.97 -28.68 -27.72
C SER A 637 -11.59 -27.22 -27.40
N ALA A 638 -10.65 -26.63 -28.13
CA ALA A 638 -10.27 -25.24 -27.95
C ALA A 638 -11.35 -24.29 -28.51
N SER A 639 -11.94 -24.65 -29.65
CA SER A 639 -13.11 -23.94 -30.20
C SER A 639 -14.31 -23.98 -29.25
N GLU A 640 -14.68 -25.16 -28.72
CA GLU A 640 -15.79 -25.29 -27.77
C GLU A 640 -15.50 -24.57 -26.44
N TYR A 641 -14.24 -24.53 -26.00
CA TYR A 641 -13.83 -23.73 -24.83
C TYR A 641 -14.07 -22.24 -25.09
N TYR A 642 -13.74 -21.74 -26.27
CA TYR A 642 -13.96 -20.34 -26.64
C TYR A 642 -15.45 -19.97 -26.61
N GLN A 643 -16.31 -20.85 -27.12
CA GLN A 643 -17.76 -20.62 -27.17
C GLN A 643 -18.46 -20.75 -25.81
N PHE A 644 -17.85 -21.47 -24.85
CA PHE A 644 -18.54 -21.83 -23.60
C PHE A 644 -17.75 -21.43 -22.34
N ASP A 645 -16.62 -22.10 -22.06
CA ASP A 645 -15.87 -21.93 -20.81
C ASP A 645 -15.32 -20.52 -20.65
N TRP A 646 -15.03 -19.84 -21.76
CA TRP A 646 -14.57 -18.46 -21.77
C TRP A 646 -15.65 -17.51 -21.24
N GLU A 647 -16.90 -17.65 -21.67
CA GLU A 647 -17.99 -16.77 -21.21
C GLU A 647 -18.50 -17.15 -19.81
N TYR A 648 -18.67 -18.45 -19.53
CA TYR A 648 -19.31 -18.92 -18.29
C TYR A 648 -18.34 -19.26 -17.16
N ALA A 649 -17.03 -19.06 -17.40
CA ALA A 649 -15.92 -19.41 -16.52
C ALA A 649 -15.88 -20.86 -16.02
N GLN A 650 -16.68 -21.76 -16.60
CA GLN A 650 -16.79 -23.15 -16.19
C GLN A 650 -17.12 -24.05 -17.39
N THR A 651 -16.80 -25.34 -17.25
CA THR A 651 -16.98 -26.35 -18.30
C THR A 651 -18.46 -26.65 -18.60
N PRO A 652 -18.78 -27.19 -19.79
CA PRO A 652 -20.13 -27.67 -20.12
C PRO A 652 -20.62 -28.79 -19.19
N GLU A 653 -19.72 -29.54 -18.56
CA GLU A 653 -20.05 -30.60 -17.60
C GLU A 653 -20.66 -30.05 -16.32
N GLN A 654 -20.21 -28.88 -15.89
CA GLN A 654 -20.58 -28.26 -14.63
C GLN A 654 -21.65 -27.17 -14.77
N SER A 655 -21.94 -26.74 -15.99
CA SER A 655 -22.90 -25.67 -16.28
C SER A 655 -24.25 -26.22 -16.75
N SER A 656 -25.32 -25.58 -16.31
CA SER A 656 -26.69 -25.78 -16.77
C SER A 656 -26.83 -25.49 -18.27
N LEU A 657 -27.50 -26.37 -18.99
CA LEU A 657 -27.85 -26.16 -20.40
C LEU A 657 -28.83 -24.99 -20.54
N ILE A 658 -29.89 -24.98 -19.73
CA ILE A 658 -30.96 -23.98 -19.85
C ILE A 658 -30.48 -22.62 -19.36
N ALA A 659 -29.83 -22.53 -18.20
CA ALA A 659 -29.41 -21.25 -17.64
C ALA A 659 -28.34 -20.56 -18.48
N SER A 660 -27.33 -21.31 -19.00
CA SER A 660 -26.35 -20.74 -19.93
C SER A 660 -27.04 -20.19 -21.19
N SER A 661 -27.95 -20.95 -21.79
CA SER A 661 -28.69 -20.50 -22.98
C SER A 661 -29.56 -19.27 -22.72
N TRP A 662 -30.19 -19.18 -21.54
CA TRP A 662 -30.91 -17.97 -21.13
C TRP A 662 -30.00 -16.76 -20.98
N GLY A 663 -28.87 -16.92 -20.28
CA GLY A 663 -27.89 -15.85 -20.13
C GLY A 663 -27.38 -15.34 -21.47
N ASN A 664 -27.17 -16.26 -22.43
CA ASN A 664 -26.81 -15.91 -23.81
C ASN A 664 -27.94 -15.12 -24.48
N ASN A 665 -29.15 -15.68 -24.54
CA ASN A 665 -30.24 -15.10 -25.33
C ASN A 665 -30.69 -13.74 -24.78
N PHE A 666 -30.80 -13.59 -23.46
CA PHE A 666 -31.15 -12.31 -22.85
C PHE A 666 -30.04 -11.26 -22.96
N THR A 667 -28.81 -11.63 -23.27
CA THR A 667 -27.72 -10.66 -23.47
C THR A 667 -27.57 -10.31 -24.95
N TYR A 668 -27.52 -11.33 -25.81
CA TYR A 668 -27.07 -11.21 -27.20
C TYR A 668 -28.18 -11.32 -28.25
N ASP A 669 -29.22 -12.13 -28.01
CA ASP A 669 -30.25 -12.40 -29.01
C ASP A 669 -31.38 -11.36 -28.96
N THR A 670 -31.39 -10.46 -29.93
CA THR A 670 -32.40 -9.39 -30.03
C THR A 670 -33.82 -9.89 -30.26
N ASP A 671 -34.00 -11.07 -30.88
CA ASP A 671 -35.32 -11.66 -31.12
C ASP A 671 -35.89 -12.26 -29.82
N GLN A 672 -35.04 -12.60 -28.85
CA GLN A 672 -35.40 -13.10 -27.53
C GLN A 672 -35.40 -12.01 -26.43
N GLY A 673 -35.27 -10.74 -26.83
CA GLY A 673 -35.29 -9.60 -25.92
C GLY A 673 -33.93 -9.24 -25.32
N GLY A 674 -32.84 -9.75 -25.88
CA GLY A 674 -31.48 -9.30 -25.60
C GLY A 674 -31.11 -7.97 -26.25
N PHE A 675 -29.88 -7.51 -26.00
CA PHE A 675 -29.44 -6.18 -26.41
C PHE A 675 -28.86 -6.15 -27.83
N SER A 676 -27.82 -6.93 -28.08
CA SER A 676 -27.12 -7.09 -29.37
C SER A 676 -26.04 -8.16 -29.26
N ASP A 677 -25.58 -8.69 -30.38
CA ASP A 677 -24.31 -9.42 -30.52
C ASP A 677 -23.05 -8.52 -30.38
N ASP A 678 -23.17 -7.22 -30.67
CA ASP A 678 -22.07 -6.27 -30.58
C ASP A 678 -21.53 -6.06 -29.15
N ASN A 679 -20.20 -6.19 -29.00
CA ASN A 679 -19.49 -6.04 -27.74
C ASN A 679 -18.48 -4.88 -27.77
N GLN A 680 -18.49 -4.06 -26.71
CA GLN A 680 -17.60 -2.91 -26.58
C GLN A 680 -16.61 -3.13 -25.45
N MET A 681 -15.32 -3.16 -25.74
CA MET A 681 -14.25 -3.23 -24.75
C MET A 681 -13.89 -1.84 -24.24
N SER A 682 -13.72 -1.69 -22.93
CA SER A 682 -13.16 -0.48 -22.33
C SER A 682 -11.69 -0.31 -22.72
N ILE A 683 -11.35 0.87 -23.25
CA ILE A 683 -9.98 1.31 -23.54
C ILE A 683 -9.62 2.59 -22.76
N ASP A 684 -10.50 3.01 -21.86
CA ASP A 684 -10.37 4.24 -21.10
C ASP A 684 -9.22 4.15 -20.10
N GLN A 685 -8.27 5.09 -20.19
CA GLN A 685 -7.10 5.08 -19.31
C GLN A 685 -7.41 5.56 -17.88
N ARG A 686 -8.61 6.10 -17.62
CA ARG A 686 -9.15 6.30 -16.27
C ARG A 686 -9.61 4.97 -15.63
N GLY A 687 -9.82 3.94 -16.45
CA GLY A 687 -10.29 2.61 -16.07
C GLY A 687 -11.81 2.46 -16.12
N PHE A 688 -12.29 1.24 -16.38
CA PHE A 688 -13.70 0.94 -16.64
C PHE A 688 -14.61 1.24 -15.44
N LYS A 689 -14.08 1.09 -14.22
CA LYS A 689 -14.75 1.47 -12.96
C LYS A 689 -15.13 2.95 -12.89
N THR A 690 -14.55 3.81 -13.75
CA THR A 690 -14.90 5.23 -13.83
C THR A 690 -16.40 5.44 -14.03
N LEU A 691 -17.08 4.57 -14.79
CA LEU A 691 -18.52 4.72 -15.04
C LEU A 691 -19.33 4.69 -13.74
N ILE A 692 -18.97 3.81 -12.79
CA ILE A 692 -19.74 3.65 -11.55
C ILE A 692 -19.32 4.66 -10.49
N GLN A 693 -18.03 5.05 -10.50
CA GLN A 693 -17.51 6.11 -9.63
C GLN A 693 -18.09 7.48 -9.99
N GLN A 694 -18.18 7.81 -11.29
CA GLN A 694 -18.80 9.05 -11.74
C GLN A 694 -20.31 9.04 -11.51
N GLU A 695 -20.99 7.90 -11.72
CA GLU A 695 -22.40 7.77 -11.38
C GLU A 695 -22.65 8.00 -9.89
N ALA A 696 -21.81 7.45 -9.01
CA ALA A 696 -21.88 7.65 -7.58
C ALA A 696 -21.70 9.13 -7.18
N ASN A 697 -20.74 9.81 -7.80
CA ASN A 697 -20.41 11.21 -7.49
C ASN A 697 -21.54 12.21 -7.78
N GLU A 698 -22.52 11.85 -8.63
CA GLU A 698 -23.64 12.74 -8.93
C GLU A 698 -24.62 12.92 -7.77
N PHE A 699 -24.71 11.94 -6.87
CA PHE A 699 -25.72 11.93 -5.80
C PHE A 699 -25.20 11.60 -4.41
N LEU A 700 -24.09 10.85 -4.29
CA LEU A 700 -23.53 10.49 -2.99
C LEU A 700 -22.84 11.67 -2.32
N LYS A 701 -23.15 11.86 -1.04
CA LYS A 701 -22.41 12.76 -0.15
C LYS A 701 -21.28 11.97 0.53
N PRO A 702 -20.16 12.62 0.90
CA PRO A 702 -19.05 11.93 1.58
C PRO A 702 -19.47 11.15 2.83
N GLN A 703 -20.46 11.64 3.59
CA GLN A 703 -20.94 10.98 4.81
C GLN A 703 -21.77 9.72 4.55
N GLN A 704 -22.25 9.51 3.32
CA GLN A 704 -22.99 8.32 2.89
C GLN A 704 -22.05 7.20 2.39
N MET A 705 -20.74 7.40 2.50
CA MET A 705 -19.74 6.41 2.10
C MET A 705 -18.78 6.13 3.25
N LEU A 706 -18.60 4.86 3.55
CA LEU A 706 -17.65 4.36 4.53
C LEU A 706 -16.73 3.35 3.84
N LEU A 707 -15.60 3.86 3.32
CA LEU A 707 -14.56 3.08 2.66
C LEU A 707 -13.60 2.46 3.68
N ASN A 708 -12.71 1.57 3.24
CA ASN A 708 -11.74 0.84 4.08
C ASN A 708 -12.40 0.13 5.28
N SER A 709 -13.62 -0.35 5.08
CA SER A 709 -14.50 -0.79 6.17
C SER A 709 -15.04 -2.18 5.90
N THR A 710 -14.24 -3.17 6.29
CA THR A 710 -14.58 -4.59 6.13
C THR A 710 -15.61 -5.02 7.17
N VAL A 711 -16.73 -5.56 6.72
CA VAL A 711 -17.76 -6.16 7.58
C VAL A 711 -17.26 -7.49 8.14
N LYS A 712 -17.39 -7.68 9.46
CA LYS A 712 -17.01 -8.92 10.17
C LYS A 712 -18.22 -9.74 10.60
N SER A 713 -19.28 -9.07 11.06
CA SER A 713 -20.50 -9.76 11.46
C SER A 713 -21.75 -8.92 11.24
N ILE A 714 -22.85 -9.58 10.89
CA ILE A 714 -24.16 -8.97 10.69
C ILE A 714 -25.13 -9.63 11.67
N SER A 715 -25.65 -8.86 12.61
CA SER A 715 -26.76 -9.28 13.46
C SER A 715 -28.07 -8.70 12.93
N TYR A 716 -29.10 -9.50 12.71
CA TYR A 716 -30.36 -9.05 12.13
C TYR A 716 -31.56 -9.59 12.89
N SER A 717 -32.65 -8.82 12.86
CA SER A 717 -33.89 -9.12 13.58
C SER A 717 -35.09 -8.49 12.87
N LYS A 718 -36.29 -8.69 13.41
CA LYS A 718 -37.51 -8.01 12.93
C LYS A 718 -37.50 -6.49 13.19
N SER A 719 -36.62 -6.00 14.06
CA SER A 719 -36.56 -4.58 14.47
C SER A 719 -35.38 -3.81 13.87
N GLY A 720 -34.44 -4.47 13.19
CA GLY A 720 -33.27 -3.80 12.62
C GLY A 720 -32.09 -4.74 12.37
N VAL A 721 -31.03 -4.15 11.84
CA VAL A 721 -29.75 -4.79 11.52
C VAL A 721 -28.61 -4.05 12.21
N THR A 722 -27.66 -4.79 12.75
CA THR A 722 -26.44 -4.30 13.38
C THR A 722 -25.24 -4.92 12.68
N VAL A 723 -24.37 -4.09 12.12
CA VAL A 723 -23.17 -4.50 11.39
C VAL A 723 -21.95 -4.14 12.21
N THR A 724 -21.10 -5.13 12.50
CA THR A 724 -19.81 -4.94 13.16
C THR A 724 -18.70 -5.06 12.14
N LEU A 725 -17.85 -4.04 12.07
CA LEU A 725 -16.68 -4.01 11.21
C LEU A 725 -15.48 -4.70 11.85
N VAL A 726 -14.48 -5.07 11.06
CA VAL A 726 -13.23 -5.71 11.54
C VAL A 726 -12.52 -4.86 12.59
N ASN A 727 -12.51 -3.53 12.42
CA ASN A 727 -11.93 -2.60 13.37
C ASN A 727 -12.73 -2.52 14.70
N GLY A 728 -13.91 -3.16 14.82
CA GLY A 728 -14.78 -3.17 16.00
C GLY A 728 -15.82 -2.04 16.05
N GLN A 729 -15.88 -1.15 15.06
CA GLN A 729 -16.97 -0.18 14.92
C GLN A 729 -18.29 -0.92 14.65
N THR A 730 -19.38 -0.37 15.19
CA THR A 730 -20.73 -0.91 14.98
C THR A 730 -21.61 0.13 14.32
N LEU A 731 -22.31 -0.28 13.26
CA LEU A 731 -23.33 0.49 12.56
C LEU A 731 -24.67 -0.19 12.80
N THR A 732 -25.74 0.58 12.93
CA THR A 732 -27.10 0.01 12.96
C THR A 732 -27.91 0.59 11.84
N GLY A 733 -28.87 -0.17 11.33
CA GLY A 733 -29.91 0.41 10.53
C GLY A 733 -31.23 -0.29 10.63
N ASP A 734 -32.26 0.38 10.14
CA ASP A 734 -33.59 -0.23 10.08
C ASP A 734 -33.58 -1.40 9.11
N TYR A 735 -32.89 -1.26 7.98
CA TYR A 735 -32.69 -2.30 6.97
C TYR A 735 -31.22 -2.39 6.56
N ALA A 736 -30.84 -3.54 6.00
CA ALA A 736 -29.57 -3.68 5.31
C ALA A 736 -29.72 -4.39 3.97
N LEU A 737 -28.93 -3.99 2.98
CA LEU A 737 -28.77 -4.64 1.69
C LEU A 737 -27.38 -5.29 1.63
N CYS A 738 -27.33 -6.62 1.64
CA CYS A 738 -26.13 -7.40 1.47
C CYS A 738 -25.82 -7.56 -0.03
N THR A 739 -24.67 -7.04 -0.49
CA THR A 739 -24.21 -7.21 -1.87
C THR A 739 -22.88 -7.96 -1.97
N PHE A 740 -22.61 -8.83 -1.00
CA PHE A 740 -21.42 -9.68 -1.03
C PHE A 740 -21.48 -10.64 -2.22
N SER A 741 -20.31 -11.02 -2.74
CA SER A 741 -20.25 -12.04 -3.78
C SER A 741 -20.78 -13.38 -3.22
N LEU A 742 -21.27 -14.23 -4.13
CA LEU A 742 -21.66 -15.59 -3.79
C LEU A 742 -20.54 -16.31 -3.02
N GLY A 743 -19.29 -16.19 -3.49
CA GLY A 743 -18.15 -16.81 -2.85
C GLY A 743 -17.94 -16.36 -1.39
N VAL A 744 -18.14 -15.08 -1.07
CA VAL A 744 -18.07 -14.59 0.33
C VAL A 744 -19.19 -15.20 1.17
N LEU A 745 -20.41 -15.33 0.62
CA LEU A 745 -21.54 -15.97 1.30
C LEU A 745 -21.33 -17.46 1.53
N GLN A 746 -20.52 -18.12 0.69
CA GLN A 746 -20.17 -19.54 0.80
C GLN A 746 -19.07 -19.83 1.83
N HIS A 747 -18.40 -18.79 2.34
CA HIS A 747 -17.27 -18.90 3.28
C HIS A 747 -17.55 -18.20 4.61
N ASP A 748 -16.70 -18.46 5.61
CA ASP A 748 -16.83 -17.90 6.96
C ASP A 748 -16.26 -16.47 7.11
N ASP A 749 -16.08 -15.74 6.01
CA ASP A 749 -15.52 -14.38 6.01
C ASP A 749 -16.43 -13.38 6.76
N VAL A 750 -17.74 -13.63 6.76
CA VAL A 750 -18.74 -12.82 7.49
C VAL A 750 -19.66 -13.71 8.31
N SER A 751 -19.78 -13.42 9.60
CA SER A 751 -20.68 -14.16 10.49
C SER A 751 -22.08 -13.54 10.56
N PHE A 752 -23.11 -14.36 10.39
CA PHE A 752 -24.52 -13.94 10.47
C PHE A 752 -25.14 -14.36 11.82
N LYS A 753 -25.88 -13.44 12.47
CA LYS A 753 -26.53 -13.67 13.77
C LYS A 753 -27.99 -13.22 13.76
N PRO A 754 -28.98 -14.13 13.84
CA PRO A 754 -28.83 -15.59 13.85
C PRO A 754 -28.20 -16.10 12.55
N ALA A 755 -27.76 -17.37 12.54
CA ALA A 755 -27.30 -18.00 11.31
C ALA A 755 -28.38 -17.89 10.22
N LEU A 756 -27.98 -17.76 8.96
CA LEU A 756 -28.93 -17.76 7.84
C LEU A 756 -29.75 -19.06 7.86
N PRO A 757 -31.05 -19.01 7.55
CA PRO A 757 -31.93 -20.17 7.58
C PRO A 757 -31.55 -21.21 6.53
N ASP A 758 -31.95 -22.47 6.75
CA ASP A 758 -31.54 -23.61 5.91
C ASP A 758 -31.85 -23.40 4.42
N PHE A 759 -33.03 -22.87 4.08
CA PHE A 759 -33.40 -22.60 2.68
C PHE A 759 -32.44 -21.62 1.98
N LYS A 760 -31.89 -20.67 2.74
CA LYS A 760 -30.96 -19.64 2.24
C LYS A 760 -29.56 -20.24 2.09
N GLN A 761 -29.13 -21.04 3.08
CA GLN A 761 -27.86 -21.75 3.04
C GLN A 761 -27.82 -22.76 1.88
N GLU A 762 -28.89 -23.54 1.69
CA GLU A 762 -29.01 -24.47 0.56
C GLU A 762 -28.89 -23.73 -0.78
N ALA A 763 -29.57 -22.61 -0.96
CA ALA A 763 -29.47 -21.79 -2.16
C ALA A 763 -28.05 -21.23 -2.40
N ILE A 764 -27.40 -20.69 -1.36
CA ILE A 764 -26.02 -20.18 -1.44
C ILE A 764 -25.05 -21.28 -1.84
N GLN A 765 -25.17 -22.47 -1.25
CA GLN A 765 -24.24 -23.58 -1.51
C GLN A 765 -24.53 -24.34 -2.81
N SER A 766 -25.72 -24.17 -3.39
CA SER A 766 -26.12 -24.87 -4.63
C SER A 766 -25.66 -24.18 -5.92
N MET A 767 -25.24 -22.91 -5.86
CA MET A 767 -24.68 -22.18 -7.02
C MET A 767 -23.15 -22.26 -7.02
N VAL A 768 -22.52 -22.18 -8.20
CA VAL A 768 -21.05 -22.20 -8.31
C VAL A 768 -20.51 -20.77 -8.37
N MET A 769 -19.50 -20.47 -7.55
CA MET A 769 -18.66 -19.29 -7.73
C MET A 769 -17.47 -19.66 -8.63
N ALA A 770 -17.53 -19.28 -9.91
CA ALA A 770 -16.51 -19.61 -10.89
C ALA A 770 -15.29 -18.67 -10.77
N THR A 771 -14.15 -19.11 -11.33
CA THR A 771 -12.92 -18.31 -11.36
C THR A 771 -12.46 -18.12 -12.80
N TYR A 772 -12.16 -16.87 -13.14
CA TYR A 772 -11.75 -16.39 -14.45
C TYR A 772 -10.53 -15.48 -14.25
N THR A 773 -9.38 -15.85 -14.81
CA THR A 773 -8.10 -15.15 -14.60
C THR A 773 -7.52 -14.69 -15.92
N LYS A 774 -7.10 -13.41 -15.97
CA LYS A 774 -6.35 -12.82 -17.09
C LYS A 774 -4.88 -12.69 -16.71
N ILE A 775 -3.99 -13.16 -17.57
CA ILE A 775 -2.56 -13.15 -17.34
C ILE A 775 -1.90 -12.26 -18.38
N PHE A 776 -1.38 -11.12 -17.95
CA PHE A 776 -0.80 -10.07 -18.77
C PHE A 776 0.71 -10.22 -18.88
N LEU A 777 1.22 -10.10 -20.10
CA LEU A 777 2.64 -10.11 -20.43
C LEU A 777 2.96 -8.86 -21.25
N GLN A 778 3.97 -8.10 -20.82
CA GLN A 778 4.49 -6.99 -21.61
C GLN A 778 5.78 -7.42 -22.30
N PHE A 779 5.85 -7.32 -23.63
CA PHE A 779 7.05 -7.62 -24.41
C PHE A 779 7.73 -6.36 -24.94
N PRO A 780 9.05 -6.40 -25.20
CA PRO A 780 9.78 -5.25 -25.74
C PRO A 780 9.40 -4.91 -27.19
N LYS A 781 8.78 -5.85 -27.91
CA LYS A 781 8.26 -5.66 -29.27
C LYS A 781 7.16 -6.66 -29.56
N LYS A 782 6.21 -6.26 -30.41
CA LYS A 782 5.20 -7.16 -30.97
C LYS A 782 5.85 -8.19 -31.93
N PHE A 783 5.53 -9.47 -31.74
CA PHE A 783 5.98 -10.58 -32.60
C PHE A 783 4.88 -11.62 -32.89
N TRP A 784 3.68 -11.43 -32.33
CA TRP A 784 2.54 -12.35 -32.43
C TRP A 784 1.58 -11.93 -33.56
N PHE A 785 0.35 -12.39 -33.50
CA PHE A 785 -0.72 -12.17 -34.47
C PHE A 785 -1.21 -10.70 -34.56
N ASP A 786 -1.81 -10.36 -35.70
CA ASP A 786 -2.40 -9.04 -35.99
C ASP A 786 -3.91 -8.97 -35.75
N THR A 787 -4.56 -10.10 -35.50
CA THR A 787 -5.97 -10.17 -35.09
C THR A 787 -6.17 -9.67 -33.66
N GLU A 788 -7.41 -9.39 -33.28
CA GLU A 788 -7.75 -8.96 -31.91
C GLU A 788 -7.62 -10.12 -30.93
N MET A 789 -8.06 -11.31 -31.36
CA MET A 789 -8.09 -12.54 -30.58
C MET A 789 -7.18 -13.63 -31.18
N ALA A 790 -6.80 -14.61 -30.37
CA ALA A 790 -6.27 -15.87 -30.85
C ALA A 790 -6.65 -17.05 -29.95
N ILE A 791 -6.65 -18.24 -30.55
CA ILE A 791 -6.99 -19.50 -29.89
C ILE A 791 -5.79 -20.44 -29.96
N PHE A 792 -5.42 -21.02 -28.82
CA PHE A 792 -4.40 -22.06 -28.73
C PHE A 792 -5.04 -23.41 -28.40
N ALA A 793 -4.85 -24.39 -29.26
CA ALA A 793 -5.32 -25.74 -29.10
C ALA A 793 -4.25 -26.62 -28.43
N ASP A 794 -4.53 -27.00 -27.18
CA ASP A 794 -3.74 -27.97 -26.43
C ASP A 794 -4.49 -29.31 -26.30
N SER A 795 -3.74 -30.38 -26.08
CA SER A 795 -4.28 -31.68 -25.68
C SER A 795 -5.01 -31.64 -24.33
N GLU A 796 -4.65 -30.70 -23.46
CA GLU A 796 -5.27 -30.44 -22.16
C GLU A 796 -6.22 -29.23 -22.25
N ARG A 797 -7.54 -29.46 -22.14
CA ARG A 797 -8.55 -28.38 -22.14
C ARG A 797 -8.25 -27.36 -21.02
N GLY A 798 -8.31 -26.07 -21.34
CA GLY A 798 -8.09 -24.98 -20.39
C GLY A 798 -6.63 -24.56 -20.21
N ARG A 799 -5.68 -25.25 -20.85
CA ARG A 799 -4.25 -24.88 -20.84
C ARG A 799 -3.98 -23.65 -21.73
N TYR A 800 -4.19 -22.47 -21.17
CA TYR A 800 -3.91 -21.16 -21.80
C TYR A 800 -4.53 -20.98 -23.20
N PRO A 801 -5.85 -21.18 -23.38
CA PRO A 801 -6.47 -21.30 -24.70
C PRO A 801 -6.79 -19.97 -25.38
N VAL A 802 -7.23 -18.93 -24.65
CA VAL A 802 -7.78 -17.71 -25.27
C VAL A 802 -6.86 -16.51 -25.05
N TRP A 803 -6.31 -15.99 -26.13
CA TRP A 803 -5.35 -14.89 -26.14
C TRP A 803 -5.95 -13.62 -26.74
N GLN A 804 -5.56 -12.46 -26.21
CA GLN A 804 -5.97 -11.15 -26.74
C GLN A 804 -4.79 -10.18 -26.79
N SER A 805 -4.67 -9.48 -27.92
CA SER A 805 -3.61 -8.48 -28.17
C SER A 805 -4.09 -7.08 -27.79
N LEU A 806 -3.72 -6.57 -26.61
CA LEU A 806 -3.96 -5.17 -26.26
C LEU A 806 -3.11 -4.20 -27.09
N ASP A 807 -2.01 -4.66 -27.68
CA ASP A 807 -1.19 -3.90 -28.65
C ASP A 807 -1.83 -3.78 -30.05
N HIS A 808 -3.10 -4.18 -30.20
CA HIS A 808 -3.83 -4.00 -31.45
C HIS A 808 -4.16 -2.51 -31.69
N LYS A 809 -4.23 -2.10 -32.96
CA LYS A 809 -4.44 -0.71 -33.38
C LYS A 809 -5.72 -0.07 -32.82
N ASN A 810 -6.73 -0.88 -32.55
CA ASN A 810 -8.03 -0.43 -32.03
C ASN A 810 -8.03 -0.29 -30.50
N PHE A 811 -7.07 -0.89 -29.78
CA PHE A 811 -7.06 -0.94 -28.32
C PHE A 811 -6.01 0.00 -27.72
N LEU A 812 -4.84 -0.54 -27.33
CA LEU A 812 -3.75 0.19 -26.71
C LEU A 812 -2.49 0.08 -27.59
N PRO A 813 -2.46 0.75 -28.77
CA PRO A 813 -1.34 0.64 -29.69
C PRO A 813 -0.02 1.12 -29.08
N GLY A 814 1.05 0.37 -29.35
CA GLY A 814 2.39 0.58 -28.79
C GLY A 814 2.55 0.11 -27.35
N SER A 815 1.59 -0.64 -26.80
CA SER A 815 1.65 -1.12 -25.41
C SER A 815 2.62 -2.28 -25.21
N GLY A 816 2.83 -3.10 -26.25
CA GLY A 816 3.53 -4.37 -26.13
C GLY A 816 2.83 -5.40 -25.24
N ILE A 817 1.53 -5.22 -24.95
CA ILE A 817 0.79 -6.10 -24.04
C ILE A 817 0.03 -7.18 -24.82
N LEU A 818 0.25 -8.43 -24.40
CA LEU A 818 -0.51 -9.62 -24.77
C LEU A 818 -1.04 -10.25 -23.47
N PHE A 819 -2.27 -10.73 -23.45
CA PHE A 819 -2.75 -11.50 -22.31
C PHE A 819 -3.48 -12.78 -22.72
N VAL A 820 -3.51 -13.74 -21.80
CA VAL A 820 -4.23 -15.00 -21.93
C VAL A 820 -5.26 -15.14 -20.81
N THR A 821 -6.39 -15.76 -21.14
CA THR A 821 -7.43 -16.10 -20.19
C THR A 821 -7.42 -17.59 -19.87
N VAL A 822 -7.59 -17.92 -18.59
CA VAL A 822 -7.90 -19.28 -18.11
C VAL A 822 -9.09 -19.24 -17.16
N THR A 823 -9.89 -20.31 -17.12
CA THR A 823 -11.12 -20.38 -16.31
C THR A 823 -11.21 -21.68 -15.49
N GLY A 824 -12.23 -21.76 -14.62
CA GLY A 824 -12.58 -22.92 -13.82
C GLY A 824 -11.43 -23.46 -12.97
N ASP A 825 -11.34 -24.79 -12.90
CA ASP A 825 -10.33 -25.50 -12.09
C ASP A 825 -8.89 -25.16 -12.50
N TYR A 826 -8.67 -24.85 -13.78
CA TYR A 826 -7.34 -24.46 -14.27
C TYR A 826 -6.95 -23.07 -13.75
N SER A 827 -7.90 -22.13 -13.68
CA SER A 827 -7.74 -20.83 -13.03
C SER A 827 -7.43 -21.00 -11.54
N VAL A 828 -8.19 -21.82 -10.80
CA VAL A 828 -7.92 -22.10 -9.38
C VAL A 828 -6.52 -22.67 -9.17
N ARG A 829 -6.10 -23.61 -10.02
CA ARG A 829 -4.74 -24.18 -9.98
C ARG A 829 -3.68 -23.10 -10.15
N ILE A 830 -3.78 -22.25 -11.17
CA ILE A 830 -2.72 -21.26 -11.44
C ILE A 830 -2.66 -20.17 -10.37
N GLU A 831 -3.78 -19.78 -9.77
CA GLU A 831 -3.80 -18.76 -8.72
C GLU A 831 -3.11 -19.23 -7.44
N ALA A 832 -3.09 -20.55 -7.21
CA ALA A 832 -2.36 -21.20 -6.12
C ALA A 832 -0.85 -21.34 -6.38
N LEU A 833 -0.37 -21.09 -7.59
CA LEU A 833 1.05 -21.20 -7.94
C LEU A 833 1.81 -19.87 -7.74
N PRO A 834 3.14 -19.93 -7.50
CA PRO A 834 4.00 -18.76 -7.52
C PRO A 834 4.06 -18.12 -8.92
N ASP A 835 4.15 -16.79 -9.00
CA ASP A 835 4.18 -16.04 -10.27
C ASP A 835 5.22 -16.56 -11.26
N LYS A 836 6.40 -16.95 -10.76
CA LYS A 836 7.50 -17.48 -11.57
C LYS A 836 7.09 -18.76 -12.31
N GLN A 837 6.39 -19.67 -11.64
CA GLN A 837 5.96 -20.94 -12.24
C GLN A 837 4.87 -20.70 -13.28
N VAL A 838 3.90 -19.82 -12.97
CA VAL A 838 2.86 -19.44 -13.95
C VAL A 838 3.50 -18.77 -15.18
N LYS A 839 4.46 -17.86 -14.97
CA LYS A 839 5.21 -17.23 -16.06
C LYS A 839 5.94 -18.27 -16.92
N GLU A 840 6.61 -19.24 -16.30
CA GLU A 840 7.30 -20.31 -17.01
C GLU A 840 6.34 -21.19 -17.84
N GLU A 841 5.19 -21.57 -17.27
CA GLU A 841 4.16 -22.34 -17.97
C GLU A 841 3.58 -21.57 -19.17
N VAL A 842 3.20 -20.31 -18.97
CA VAL A 842 2.65 -19.44 -20.03
C VAL A 842 3.68 -19.18 -21.12
N MET A 843 4.93 -18.87 -20.77
CA MET A 843 6.00 -18.66 -21.73
C MET A 843 6.35 -19.92 -22.51
N GLY A 844 6.14 -21.11 -21.94
CA GLY A 844 6.19 -22.38 -22.65
C GLY A 844 5.18 -22.41 -23.81
N VAL A 845 3.93 -22.04 -23.55
CA VAL A 845 2.88 -21.95 -24.57
C VAL A 845 3.19 -20.89 -25.62
N VAL A 846 3.63 -19.69 -25.23
CA VAL A 846 4.01 -18.64 -26.19
C VAL A 846 5.12 -19.12 -27.13
N ARG A 847 6.13 -19.83 -26.62
CA ARG A 847 7.20 -20.38 -27.46
C ARG A 847 6.70 -21.48 -28.41
N SER A 848 5.71 -22.28 -27.99
CA SER A 848 5.04 -23.26 -28.85
C SER A 848 4.17 -22.62 -29.94
N MET A 849 3.49 -21.50 -29.66
CA MET A 849 2.70 -20.75 -30.65
C MET A 849 3.60 -20.13 -31.73
N PHE A 850 4.83 -19.75 -31.39
CA PHE A 850 5.76 -19.04 -32.29
C PHE A 850 7.11 -19.77 -32.43
N PRO A 851 7.15 -21.01 -32.97
CA PRO A 851 8.35 -21.85 -32.97
C PRO A 851 9.48 -21.29 -33.84
N ASN A 852 9.15 -20.44 -34.81
CA ASN A 852 10.10 -19.80 -35.72
C ASN A 852 10.58 -18.41 -35.24
N VAL A 853 10.18 -18.00 -34.03
CA VAL A 853 10.53 -16.71 -33.44
C VAL A 853 11.38 -16.94 -32.20
N THR A 854 12.50 -16.23 -32.07
CA THR A 854 13.19 -16.12 -30.78
C THR A 854 12.36 -15.21 -29.87
N VAL A 855 11.41 -15.82 -29.15
CA VAL A 855 10.51 -15.13 -28.24
C VAL A 855 11.33 -14.44 -27.13
N PRO A 856 11.28 -13.10 -27.02
CA PRO A 856 11.97 -12.38 -25.95
C PRO A 856 11.30 -12.68 -24.60
N GLU A 857 12.05 -12.54 -23.51
CA GLU A 857 11.44 -12.52 -22.19
C GLU A 857 10.53 -11.28 -22.03
N PRO A 858 9.39 -11.41 -21.33
CA PRO A 858 8.54 -10.26 -21.06
C PRO A 858 9.23 -9.32 -20.07
N LEU A 859 9.09 -8.01 -20.33
CA LEU A 859 9.54 -6.91 -19.48
C LEU A 859 8.78 -6.87 -18.15
N ASP A 860 7.50 -7.23 -18.20
CA ASP A 860 6.62 -7.25 -17.03
C ASP A 860 5.59 -8.39 -17.14
N PHE A 861 5.09 -8.86 -16.00
CA PHE A 861 4.18 -10.01 -15.89
C PHE A 861 3.24 -9.83 -14.69
N PHE A 862 1.93 -9.92 -14.93
CA PHE A 862 0.92 -9.67 -13.91
C PHE A 862 -0.35 -10.50 -14.12
N PHE A 863 -0.96 -10.98 -13.03
CA PHE A 863 -2.31 -11.53 -13.04
C PHE A 863 -2.98 -11.36 -11.66
N PRO A 864 -4.30 -11.11 -11.61
CA PRO A 864 -5.04 -11.04 -10.36
C PRO A 864 -5.28 -12.45 -9.80
N ARG A 865 -5.51 -12.54 -8.48
CA ARG A 865 -5.95 -13.77 -7.81
C ARG A 865 -7.34 -13.58 -7.25
N TRP A 866 -8.37 -13.94 -8.02
CA TRP A 866 -9.76 -13.75 -7.64
C TRP A 866 -10.26 -14.79 -6.64
N HIS A 867 -9.85 -16.05 -6.79
CA HIS A 867 -10.28 -17.19 -5.98
C HIS A 867 -9.84 -17.05 -4.52
N SER A 868 -8.57 -16.70 -4.30
CA SER A 868 -8.00 -16.57 -2.94
C SER A 868 -8.28 -15.23 -2.28
N ASN A 869 -8.86 -14.26 -3.00
CA ASN A 869 -9.18 -12.96 -2.43
C ASN A 869 -10.40 -13.05 -1.51
N PRO A 870 -10.27 -12.79 -0.19
CA PRO A 870 -11.37 -12.94 0.76
C PRO A 870 -12.53 -11.96 0.56
N LEU A 871 -12.35 -10.91 -0.25
CA LEU A 871 -13.43 -9.97 -0.57
C LEU A 871 -14.34 -10.47 -1.70
N PHE A 872 -13.94 -11.50 -2.45
CA PHE A 872 -14.67 -11.98 -3.63
C PHE A 872 -14.81 -13.49 -3.71
N ARG A 873 -13.78 -14.25 -3.31
CA ARG A 873 -13.73 -15.73 -3.33
C ARG A 873 -14.04 -16.32 -4.72
N GLY A 874 -13.60 -15.64 -5.78
CA GLY A 874 -13.84 -16.01 -7.18
C GLY A 874 -14.15 -14.80 -8.06
N SER A 875 -14.49 -15.07 -9.33
CA SER A 875 -14.75 -14.05 -10.34
C SER A 875 -16.23 -13.72 -10.47
N TYR A 876 -17.09 -14.69 -10.80
CA TYR A 876 -18.54 -14.49 -10.91
C TYR A 876 -19.33 -15.81 -10.86
N SER A 877 -20.65 -15.71 -10.72
CA SER A 877 -21.52 -16.87 -10.54
C SER A 877 -21.75 -17.68 -11.82
N ASN A 878 -21.94 -18.99 -11.64
CA ASN A 878 -22.32 -19.95 -12.68
C ASN A 878 -23.40 -20.89 -12.11
N TRP A 879 -24.38 -21.24 -12.95
CA TRP A 879 -25.49 -22.11 -12.55
C TRP A 879 -25.19 -23.57 -12.90
N PRO A 880 -25.10 -24.47 -11.91
CA PRO A 880 -25.03 -25.89 -12.19
C PRO A 880 -26.40 -26.47 -12.58
N PRO A 881 -26.47 -27.62 -13.28
CA PRO A 881 -27.74 -28.21 -13.74
C PRO A 881 -28.73 -28.58 -12.62
N ALA A 882 -28.25 -28.75 -11.40
CA ALA A 882 -29.08 -29.04 -10.23
C ALA A 882 -29.67 -27.77 -9.59
N PHE A 883 -29.20 -26.58 -10.00
CA PHE A 883 -29.72 -25.31 -9.52
C PHE A 883 -31.06 -25.01 -10.19
N ALA A 884 -32.06 -24.69 -9.38
CA ALA A 884 -33.45 -24.57 -9.82
C ALA A 884 -33.94 -23.14 -9.59
N SER A 885 -35.02 -22.73 -10.26
CA SER A 885 -35.61 -21.40 -10.06
C SER A 885 -35.87 -21.08 -8.58
N GLN A 886 -36.38 -22.06 -7.83
CA GLN A 886 -36.64 -21.91 -6.39
C GLN A 886 -35.36 -21.69 -5.57
N HIS A 887 -34.21 -22.22 -6.01
CA HIS A 887 -32.93 -21.89 -5.38
C HIS A 887 -32.57 -20.42 -5.63
N LEU A 888 -32.79 -19.89 -6.83
CA LEU A 888 -32.57 -18.46 -7.09
C LEU A 888 -33.50 -17.58 -6.25
N ASP A 889 -34.78 -17.93 -6.19
CA ASP A 889 -35.77 -17.18 -5.40
C ASP A 889 -35.36 -17.19 -3.92
N ASN A 890 -34.92 -18.35 -3.41
CA ASN A 890 -34.34 -18.48 -2.08
C ASN A 890 -33.04 -17.67 -1.91
N LEU A 891 -32.19 -17.53 -2.93
CA LEU A 891 -30.96 -16.72 -2.88
C LEU A 891 -31.28 -15.22 -2.83
N ARG A 892 -32.34 -14.79 -3.53
CA ARG A 892 -32.81 -13.40 -3.59
C ARG A 892 -33.65 -12.99 -2.37
N ALA A 893 -34.35 -13.91 -1.72
CA ALA A 893 -35.27 -13.62 -0.61
C ALA A 893 -34.60 -12.90 0.58
N ASN A 894 -35.27 -11.94 1.21
CA ASN A 894 -34.76 -11.32 2.42
C ASN A 894 -34.90 -12.25 3.65
N VAL A 895 -34.10 -12.01 4.69
CA VAL A 895 -34.26 -12.65 6.01
C VAL A 895 -34.59 -11.58 7.04
N GLY A 896 -35.90 -11.36 7.25
CA GLY A 896 -36.37 -10.22 8.03
C GLY A 896 -35.96 -8.90 7.37
N ARG A 897 -35.15 -8.09 8.04
CA ARG A 897 -34.74 -6.78 7.51
C ARG A 897 -33.41 -6.77 6.74
N LEU A 898 -32.84 -7.94 6.48
CA LEU A 898 -31.63 -8.12 5.68
C LEU A 898 -32.00 -8.61 4.27
N TYR A 899 -31.81 -7.74 3.27
CA TYR A 899 -32.03 -8.00 1.85
C TYR A 899 -30.75 -8.46 1.17
N PHE A 900 -30.87 -9.15 0.04
CA PHE A 900 -29.74 -9.63 -0.76
C PHE A 900 -29.89 -9.20 -2.21
N ALA A 901 -28.80 -8.72 -2.80
CA ALA A 901 -28.74 -8.39 -4.22
C ALA A 901 -27.31 -8.59 -4.73
N GLY A 902 -27.15 -8.93 -6.00
CA GLY A 902 -25.85 -9.01 -6.66
C GLY A 902 -26.00 -9.70 -8.01
N GLU A 903 -24.94 -9.77 -8.81
CA GLU A 903 -25.03 -10.47 -10.10
C GLU A 903 -25.55 -11.92 -9.95
N ALA A 904 -25.20 -12.61 -8.86
CA ALA A 904 -25.65 -13.98 -8.59
C ALA A 904 -27.17 -14.11 -8.31
N THR A 905 -27.85 -13.01 -7.95
CA THR A 905 -29.31 -13.02 -7.74
C THR A 905 -30.09 -12.69 -9.01
N SER A 906 -29.40 -12.37 -10.11
CA SER A 906 -30.01 -12.10 -11.41
C SER A 906 -30.36 -13.39 -12.14
N ARG A 907 -31.63 -13.57 -12.50
CA ARG A 907 -32.08 -14.74 -13.29
C ARG A 907 -31.57 -14.69 -14.73
N LYS A 908 -31.65 -13.51 -15.34
CA LYS A 908 -31.37 -13.32 -16.77
C LYS A 908 -29.90 -13.05 -17.07
N TYR A 909 -29.19 -12.48 -16.11
CA TYR A 909 -27.89 -11.85 -16.34
C TYR A 909 -26.87 -12.19 -15.23
N PHE A 910 -26.96 -13.40 -14.67
CA PHE A 910 -25.92 -13.88 -13.75
C PHE A 910 -24.57 -13.87 -14.46
N GLY A 911 -23.50 -13.55 -13.75
CA GLY A 911 -22.18 -13.37 -14.36
C GLY A 911 -21.90 -11.96 -14.92
N PHE A 912 -22.94 -11.17 -15.19
CA PHE A 912 -22.79 -9.90 -15.92
C PHE A 912 -22.92 -8.63 -15.05
N LEU A 913 -22.29 -7.55 -15.52
CA LEU A 913 -22.41 -6.21 -14.93
C LEU A 913 -23.83 -5.67 -14.96
N HIS A 914 -24.56 -5.89 -16.05
CA HIS A 914 -25.94 -5.42 -16.17
C HIS A 914 -26.89 -6.24 -15.27
N GLY A 915 -26.55 -7.48 -14.93
CA GLY A 915 -27.21 -8.22 -13.84
C GLY A 915 -27.02 -7.56 -12.49
N ALA A 916 -25.78 -7.18 -12.14
CA ALA A 916 -25.51 -6.41 -10.92
C ALA A 916 -26.28 -5.08 -10.90
N TYR A 917 -26.42 -4.40 -12.04
CA TYR A 917 -27.20 -3.17 -12.17
C TYR A 917 -28.69 -3.40 -11.89
N PHE A 918 -29.33 -4.36 -12.57
CA PHE A 918 -30.77 -4.61 -12.41
C PHE A 918 -31.11 -5.09 -11.01
N GLU A 919 -30.29 -5.95 -10.40
CA GLU A 919 -30.53 -6.39 -9.02
C GLU A 919 -30.41 -5.26 -8.00
N GLY A 920 -29.49 -4.32 -8.22
CA GLY A 920 -29.40 -3.10 -7.41
C GLY A 920 -30.65 -2.24 -7.53
N LEU A 921 -31.16 -2.05 -8.75
CA LEU A 921 -32.38 -1.28 -9.03
C LEU A 921 -33.63 -1.94 -8.44
N ASP A 922 -33.81 -3.24 -8.68
CA ASP A 922 -35.02 -3.97 -8.31
C ASP A 922 -35.16 -4.10 -6.80
N ILE A 923 -34.12 -4.57 -6.11
CA ILE A 923 -34.16 -4.79 -4.66
C ILE A 923 -34.27 -3.46 -3.93
N ALA A 924 -33.56 -2.41 -4.38
CA ALA A 924 -33.72 -1.08 -3.79
C ALA A 924 -35.13 -0.49 -4.03
N THR A 925 -35.76 -0.79 -5.17
CA THR A 925 -37.15 -0.39 -5.42
C THR A 925 -38.11 -1.10 -4.46
N ILE A 926 -37.93 -2.40 -4.23
CA ILE A 926 -38.71 -3.18 -3.25
C ILE A 926 -38.51 -2.61 -1.85
N MET A 927 -37.26 -2.37 -1.44
CA MET A 927 -36.94 -1.77 -0.15
C MET A 927 -37.56 -0.38 0.01
N ALA A 928 -37.48 0.48 -1.02
CA ALA A 928 -38.05 1.82 -0.99
C ALA A 928 -39.58 1.81 -0.83
N ASN A 929 -40.27 0.90 -1.53
CA ASN A 929 -41.72 0.73 -1.38
C ASN A 929 -42.06 0.23 0.04
N CYS A 930 -41.34 -0.77 0.54
CA CYS A 930 -41.49 -1.28 1.91
C CYS A 930 -41.31 -0.16 2.96
N ILE A 931 -40.27 0.66 2.83
CA ILE A 931 -39.98 1.78 3.74
C ILE A 931 -41.10 2.83 3.72
N LYS A 932 -41.63 3.17 2.54
CA LYS A 932 -42.67 4.20 2.39
C LYS A 932 -44.07 3.75 2.79
N GLU A 933 -44.43 2.52 2.45
CA GLU A 933 -45.77 1.97 2.68
C GLU A 933 -45.91 1.35 4.07
N GLY A 934 -44.78 1.08 4.75
CA GLY A 934 -44.75 0.44 6.07
C GLY A 934 -45.16 -1.05 6.04
N SER A 935 -45.32 -1.62 4.85
CA SER A 935 -45.70 -3.02 4.62
C SER A 935 -44.54 -3.80 3.99
N CYS A 936 -43.60 -4.19 4.82
CA CYS A 936 -42.45 -5.01 4.41
C CYS A 936 -42.81 -6.49 4.54
N ALA A 937 -43.35 -7.07 3.46
CA ALA A 937 -43.55 -8.51 3.38
C ALA A 937 -42.22 -9.20 3.07
N ASP A 938 -42.00 -10.38 3.66
CA ASP A 938 -40.91 -11.24 3.24
C ASP A 938 -41.12 -11.66 1.79
N MET A 939 -40.06 -11.57 0.99
CA MET A 939 -40.03 -12.12 -0.36
C MET A 939 -40.30 -13.62 -0.30
N GLU A 940 -40.93 -14.14 -1.35
CA GLU A 940 -41.25 -15.55 -1.45
C GLU A 940 -39.99 -16.40 -1.31
N HIS A 941 -40.11 -17.47 -0.51
CA HIS A 941 -39.06 -18.46 -0.33
C HIS A 941 -39.70 -19.84 -0.16
N PHE A 942 -38.94 -20.87 -0.49
CA PHE A 942 -39.36 -22.26 -0.51
C PHE A 942 -38.55 -23.05 0.51
N ALA A 943 -39.22 -23.58 1.53
CA ALA A 943 -38.59 -24.41 2.55
C ALA A 943 -38.14 -25.78 2.00
N ASN A 944 -38.79 -26.27 0.94
CA ASN A 944 -38.41 -27.51 0.26
C ASN A 944 -38.41 -27.23 -1.25
N ILE A 945 -37.37 -27.67 -1.94
CA ILE A 945 -37.22 -27.50 -3.39
C ILE A 945 -37.57 -28.81 -4.07
N ASN A 946 -38.58 -28.77 -4.94
CA ASN A 946 -39.07 -29.96 -5.65
C ASN A 946 -38.66 -29.88 -7.12
N ASN A 947 -37.60 -30.60 -7.48
CA ASN A 947 -36.98 -30.56 -8.81
C ASN A 947 -37.71 -31.43 -9.85
N ILE A 948 -38.97 -31.10 -10.18
CA ILE A 948 -39.70 -31.76 -11.27
C ILE A 948 -39.73 -30.89 -12.53
N LEU A 949 -39.74 -29.56 -12.36
CA LEU A 949 -39.79 -28.55 -13.43
C LEU A 949 -38.85 -27.40 -13.03
N PRO A 950 -37.59 -27.38 -13.49
CA PRO A 950 -36.60 -26.44 -12.96
C PRO A 950 -36.91 -24.97 -13.29
N PHE A 951 -37.74 -24.73 -14.32
CA PHE A 951 -38.01 -23.43 -14.92
C PHE A 951 -39.49 -23.33 -15.35
N GLU A 952 -40.23 -22.34 -14.87
CA GLU A 952 -41.61 -22.04 -15.31
C GLU A 952 -41.62 -21.01 -16.45
N ASN A 953 -42.51 -21.17 -17.44
CA ASN A 953 -42.75 -20.21 -18.52
C ASN A 953 -43.45 -18.96 -17.98
N ASN A 954 -42.71 -17.91 -17.60
CA ASN A 954 -43.28 -16.59 -17.32
C ASN A 954 -42.51 -15.48 -18.03
#